data_AF-A0A1D1VEZ8-F1
#
_entry.id   AF-A0A1D1VEZ8-F1
#
_cell.length_a   1.000
_cell.length_b   1.000
_cell.length_c   1.000
_cell.angle_alpha   90.00
_cell.angle_beta   90.00
_cell.angle_gamma   90.00
#
_symmetry.space_group_name_H-M   'P 1'
#
loop_
_entity.id
_entity.type
_entity.pdbx_description
1 polymer ?
#
loop_
_entity_poly.entity_id
_entity_poly.type
_entity_poly.pdbx_seq_one_letter_code
_entity_poly.pdbx_strand_id
1 'polypeptide(L)'
;MAVDERDVKINLAKEKLKKFQQKKNATLSSGSAPQDGHLSSDGASRNFNGSTNGSVLGQSASVAQSVNDSLDGASQRSSPALAVEASASNGRIQGEPPQQGYPLSSDTSSKLRNTIDELVRENQLLRSQMELERSSVESQILGEHQSLREKLNNHIQTIGVLVAEKTELQAALSQMETTAKKKAVEVETLNSKLSRLHEEMSDKERSLNSTSVNVEKQQERFDEISSQLRSAKETNQEVGKALDQSRNQLLEANRKLELREKELRSLRQYNSELDSQLQSTKNHLEEQLKSAGQEANSGATAQQTLLNDKRRLEIKLQEYQAENNRLQNDMEEMVTRYQALLQQNSSIPAAPRHSENPSNEAFLAELGQLNETIAQLKKDLAAAQQTAEQSRAQLVGQSQQSQRVLQEREALDTQLQDTGRRLESLSREKEQLAQELRQVREAYQAMAGSMTDQKALMKAVESDKVALSRAMVQNKELKERLQELTDQLESARASATVTPDVAAERGREVQSMEVQTEAVEPPSPLTNGFSPVPLEPHFLKAFEVKIRNLEDEVQMYKNRQIQGDSEVIYLKNALRIKEEEGRLLDLTERIGAYKNLEHKFIAAMKQNADLSEHIDQLEHVIMQLQGETETIGDYIALYQNQRNLQRQRDLQKNAQIASLQLQHQQLKDKVAKLHGLLEELMGGSEVPSSSPHHLVAEPNSGDVPDTAHEEDKVSVDYASNGIAGSPLADSSLARTEEASVHKLIRQVLRDIEAHVSAEEAQLSMATLPTSPHSFLHHGHHTSTYPLQCSCCTGTLMVV
;
A
#
# COMPACT_ATOMS: atom_id res chain seq x y z
N MET A 1 -14.99 30.64 35.28
CA MET A 1 -14.14 29.73 36.10
C MET A 1 -13.50 28.63 35.26
N ALA A 2 -14.26 27.72 34.63
CA ALA A 2 -13.65 26.61 33.86
C ALA A 2 -12.93 27.04 32.56
N VAL A 3 -13.33 28.17 31.97
CA VAL A 3 -12.65 28.75 30.79
C VAL A 3 -11.28 29.34 31.18
N ASP A 4 -11.25 30.10 32.27
CA ASP A 4 -10.05 30.79 32.78
C ASP A 4 -8.91 29.80 33.08
N GLU A 5 -9.24 28.63 33.64
CA GLU A 5 -8.26 27.58 33.93
C GLU A 5 -7.65 26.97 32.64
N ARG A 6 -8.41 26.92 31.54
CA ARG A 6 -7.91 26.46 30.23
C ARG A 6 -6.94 27.48 29.64
N ASP A 7 -7.25 28.76 29.71
CA ASP A 7 -6.37 29.83 29.20
C ASP A 7 -5.10 29.98 30.05
N VAL A 8 -5.18 29.81 31.38
CA VAL A 8 -3.99 29.74 32.25
C VAL A 8 -3.09 28.55 31.85
N LYS A 9 -3.66 27.37 31.59
CA LYS A 9 -2.90 26.18 31.13
C LYS A 9 -2.27 26.41 29.75
N ILE A 10 -2.99 27.02 28.82
CA ILE A 10 -2.48 27.38 27.48
C ILE A 10 -1.33 28.40 27.57
N ASN A 11 -1.45 29.42 28.42
CA ASN A 11 -0.41 30.43 28.58
C ASN A 11 0.85 29.86 29.29
N LEU A 12 0.67 28.98 30.28
CA LEU A 12 1.78 28.25 30.91
C LEU A 12 2.49 27.31 29.90
N ALA A 13 1.76 26.69 28.98
CA ALA A 13 2.34 25.88 27.91
C ALA A 13 3.14 26.73 26.91
N LYS A 14 2.61 27.88 26.48
CA LYS A 14 3.32 28.86 25.63
C LYS A 14 4.60 29.37 26.28
N GLU A 15 4.58 29.64 27.58
CA GLU A 15 5.76 30.09 28.33
C GLU A 15 6.85 29.00 28.42
N LYS A 16 6.46 27.75 28.70
CA LYS A 16 7.36 26.59 28.69
C LYS A 16 7.99 26.37 27.31
N LEU A 17 7.21 26.48 26.23
CA LEU A 17 7.70 26.39 24.85
C LEU A 17 8.72 27.50 24.53
N LYS A 18 8.45 28.74 24.94
CA LYS A 18 9.37 29.88 24.76
C LYS A 18 10.69 29.68 25.51
N LYS A 19 10.64 29.17 26.75
CA LYS A 19 11.83 28.79 27.54
C LYS A 19 12.63 27.65 26.88
N PHE A 20 11.96 26.66 26.29
CA PHE A 20 12.62 25.57 25.56
C PHE A 20 13.32 26.07 24.28
N GLN A 21 12.66 26.94 23.50
CA GLN A 21 13.24 27.57 22.31
C GLN A 21 14.44 28.46 22.65
N GLN A 22 14.37 29.27 23.71
CA GLN A 22 15.50 30.05 24.19
C GLN A 22 16.68 29.16 24.62
N LYS A 23 16.42 28.03 25.31
CA LYS A 23 17.47 27.07 25.70
C LYS A 23 18.13 26.43 24.47
N LYS A 24 17.35 26.04 23.45
CA LYS A 24 17.87 25.48 22.18
C LYS A 24 18.76 26.48 21.43
N ASN A 25 18.36 27.75 21.37
CA ASN A 25 19.15 28.78 20.70
C ASN A 25 20.44 29.13 21.46
N ALA A 26 20.43 29.09 22.80
CA ALA A 26 21.63 29.31 23.60
C ALA A 26 22.71 28.23 23.33
N THR A 27 22.31 26.95 23.17
CA THR A 27 23.23 25.85 22.88
C THR A 27 23.89 25.93 21.50
N LEU A 28 23.35 26.73 20.57
CA LEU A 28 23.90 26.93 19.22
C LEU A 28 24.87 28.12 19.11
N SER A 29 25.08 28.88 20.19
CA SER A 29 25.87 30.13 20.17
C SER A 29 27.24 30.04 20.87
N SER A 30 27.62 28.87 21.40
CA SER A 30 28.87 28.67 22.15
C SER A 30 29.60 27.40 21.70
N GLY A 31 30.40 27.51 20.65
CA GLY A 31 31.09 26.37 20.02
C GLY A 31 32.34 26.73 19.20
N SER A 32 33.00 27.84 19.51
CA SER A 32 34.24 28.25 18.84
C SER A 32 35.43 27.40 19.32
N ALA A 33 36.12 26.74 18.39
CA ALA A 33 37.36 26.04 18.67
C ALA A 33 38.58 27.00 18.69
N PRO A 34 39.61 26.74 19.51
CA PRO A 34 40.96 27.26 19.28
C PRO A 34 41.68 26.43 18.20
N GLN A 35 42.61 27.05 17.48
CA GLN A 35 43.44 26.42 16.45
C GLN A 35 44.84 26.09 16.98
N ASP A 36 45.44 25.01 16.46
CA ASP A 36 46.87 24.87 16.11
C ASP A 36 47.09 23.42 15.59
N GLY A 37 47.74 23.13 14.46
CA GLY A 37 48.25 24.01 13.40
C GLY A 37 48.80 23.22 12.19
N HIS A 38 49.36 23.95 11.21
CA HIS A 38 50.15 23.49 10.05
C HIS A 38 49.52 22.68 8.88
N LEU A 39 49.27 23.45 7.80
CA LEU A 39 49.81 23.29 6.41
C LEU A 39 49.22 22.29 5.39
N SER A 40 49.00 22.87 4.19
CA SER A 40 49.08 22.33 2.81
C SER A 40 48.41 20.98 2.49
N SER A 41 47.31 20.91 1.73
CA SER A 41 46.95 21.51 0.42
C SER A 41 47.59 20.85 -0.80
N ASP A 42 46.75 20.61 -1.80
CA ASP A 42 47.03 20.20 -3.18
C ASP A 42 47.67 18.80 -3.39
N GLY A 43 47.36 18.06 -4.46
CA GLY A 43 46.34 18.31 -5.47
C GLY A 43 46.47 17.40 -6.71
N ALA A 44 45.32 17.09 -7.32
CA ALA A 44 45.15 16.62 -8.71
C ALA A 44 45.90 15.35 -9.22
N SER A 45 45.08 14.34 -9.55
CA SER A 45 45.00 13.73 -10.89
C SER A 45 46.16 12.92 -11.51
N ARG A 46 45.76 11.75 -12.05
CA ARG A 46 46.30 11.04 -13.23
C ARG A 46 47.68 10.37 -13.10
N ASN A 47 48.08 9.48 -14.02
CA ASN A 47 47.41 8.42 -14.79
C ASN A 47 48.48 7.71 -15.65
N PHE A 48 48.41 6.39 -15.81
CA PHE A 48 49.01 5.61 -16.91
C PHE A 48 50.56 5.54 -17.09
N ASN A 49 51.00 4.32 -17.43
CA ASN A 49 52.27 3.93 -18.09
C ASN A 49 53.62 4.26 -17.39
N GLY A 50 54.66 3.44 -17.54
CA GLY A 50 54.72 2.10 -18.17
C GLY A 50 56.10 1.74 -18.74
N SER A 51 56.24 0.47 -19.15
CA SER A 51 57.25 -0.07 -20.07
C SER A 51 58.73 -0.18 -19.65
N THR A 52 59.20 -1.43 -19.71
CA THR A 52 60.44 -1.91 -20.37
C THR A 52 61.82 -1.50 -19.83
N ASN A 53 62.57 -2.49 -19.31
CA ASN A 53 63.76 -3.12 -19.94
C ASN A 53 64.66 -3.76 -18.85
N GLY A 54 65.22 -4.97 -19.01
CA GLY A 54 65.03 -5.97 -20.06
C GLY A 54 66.21 -6.95 -20.14
N SER A 55 66.04 -8.09 -20.85
CA SER A 55 67.09 -9.10 -21.14
C SER A 55 67.59 -9.92 -19.92
N VAL A 56 68.05 -11.18 -20.02
CA VAL A 56 68.50 -12.01 -21.16
C VAL A 56 67.91 -13.44 -21.09
N LEU A 57 67.77 -14.06 -22.28
CA LEU A 57 67.63 -15.49 -22.66
C LEU A 57 67.87 -16.60 -21.59
N GLY A 58 67.23 -17.79 -21.66
CA GLY A 58 66.21 -18.27 -22.63
C GLY A 58 66.23 -19.80 -22.84
N GLN A 59 65.28 -20.30 -23.67
CA GLN A 59 65.14 -21.69 -24.19
C GLN A 59 64.72 -22.76 -23.15
N SER A 60 63.52 -23.33 -23.22
CA SER A 60 63.04 -24.40 -24.13
C SER A 60 63.65 -25.77 -23.78
N ALA A 61 63.03 -26.59 -22.92
CA ALA A 61 61.81 -27.40 -23.12
C ALA A 61 62.00 -28.65 -24.01
N SER A 62 61.90 -29.85 -23.42
CA SER A 62 61.25 -31.06 -23.98
C SER A 62 61.45 -32.29 -23.06
N VAL A 63 60.72 -33.38 -23.37
CA VAL A 63 60.87 -34.76 -22.87
C VAL A 63 60.73 -34.98 -21.34
N ALA A 64 59.50 -35.26 -20.92
CA ALA A 64 59.23 -36.20 -19.83
C ALA A 64 58.40 -37.35 -20.42
N GLN A 65 59.05 -38.49 -20.72
CA GLN A 65 58.42 -39.62 -21.40
C GLN A 65 59.14 -40.92 -21.03
N SER A 66 58.42 -41.86 -20.40
CA SER A 66 58.99 -43.04 -19.73
C SER A 66 59.91 -42.70 -18.53
N VAL A 67 60.15 -43.59 -17.55
CA VAL A 67 59.78 -45.00 -17.42
C VAL A 67 58.98 -45.21 -16.12
N ASN A 68 57.96 -46.05 -16.18
CA ASN A 68 57.37 -46.71 -15.02
C ASN A 68 57.68 -48.21 -15.20
N ASP A 69 58.43 -48.84 -14.29
CA ASP A 69 58.38 -50.28 -13.97
C ASP A 69 59.49 -50.72 -13.01
N SER A 70 59.23 -51.83 -12.30
CA SER A 70 60.17 -52.68 -11.55
C SER A 70 61.04 -52.07 -10.45
N LEU A 71 60.70 -52.38 -9.19
CA LEU A 71 61.69 -52.75 -8.18
C LEU A 71 61.10 -53.78 -7.20
N ASP A 72 60.98 -55.01 -7.68
CA ASP A 72 60.60 -56.17 -6.88
C ASP A 72 61.75 -57.20 -6.93
N GLY A 73 62.13 -57.73 -5.77
CA GLY A 73 63.16 -58.78 -5.63
C GLY A 73 64.64 -58.35 -5.51
N ALA A 74 65.39 -59.26 -4.89
CA ALA A 74 66.86 -59.37 -4.83
C ALA A 74 67.68 -58.27 -4.11
N SER A 75 68.24 -58.66 -2.95
CA SER A 75 69.58 -58.23 -2.51
C SER A 75 70.34 -59.42 -1.92
N GLN A 76 70.90 -60.24 -2.80
CA GLN A 76 71.91 -61.24 -2.47
C GLN A 76 73.26 -60.80 -3.03
N ARG A 77 74.29 -60.74 -2.16
CA ARG A 77 75.72 -60.61 -2.51
C ARG A 77 76.08 -59.24 -3.13
N SER A 78 77.32 -58.76 -3.08
CA SER A 78 78.59 -59.45 -2.79
C SER A 78 79.56 -58.60 -1.93
N SER A 79 80.40 -59.29 -1.16
CA SER A 79 81.61 -58.74 -0.52
C SER A 79 82.72 -58.47 -1.57
N PRO A 80 83.87 -57.89 -1.16
CA PRO A 80 85.01 -58.81 -0.90
C PRO A 80 86.00 -58.39 0.20
N ALA A 81 86.62 -59.40 0.82
CA ALA A 81 87.91 -59.37 1.56
C ALA A 81 87.98 -58.50 2.85
N LEU A 82 88.82 -58.79 3.84
CA LEU A 82 89.99 -59.69 3.92
C LEU A 82 89.90 -60.74 5.05
N ALA A 83 90.85 -61.69 4.97
CA ALA A 83 91.19 -62.73 5.94
C ALA A 83 91.55 -62.15 7.35
N VAL A 84 91.66 -62.92 8.45
CA VAL A 84 92.45 -64.16 8.61
C VAL A 84 91.73 -65.25 9.43
N GLU A 85 92.19 -66.49 9.23
CA GLU A 85 91.82 -67.76 9.86
C GLU A 85 92.14 -67.78 11.40
N ALA A 86 91.76 -68.78 12.21
CA ALA A 86 91.37 -70.15 11.87
C ALA A 86 90.34 -70.76 12.85
N SER A 87 89.63 -71.79 12.38
CA SER A 87 88.83 -72.71 13.19
C SER A 87 89.60 -73.99 13.49
N ALA A 88 89.44 -74.57 14.69
CA ALA A 88 89.87 -75.93 14.97
C ALA A 88 89.07 -76.57 16.12
N SER A 89 87.90 -77.13 15.80
CA SER A 89 87.47 -78.35 16.51
C SER A 89 88.39 -79.48 16.07
N ASN A 90 88.81 -80.36 16.98
CA ASN A 90 89.61 -81.52 16.56
C ASN A 90 89.51 -82.73 17.48
N GLY A 91 89.31 -83.90 16.88
CA GLY A 91 89.19 -85.18 17.56
C GLY A 91 90.36 -86.12 17.25
N ARG A 92 91.25 -86.30 18.24
CA ARG A 92 91.97 -87.56 18.55
C ARG A 92 92.38 -88.45 17.36
N ILE A 93 93.66 -88.38 16.97
CA ILE A 93 94.41 -89.51 16.38
C ILE A 93 95.74 -89.68 17.16
N GLN A 94 96.31 -90.89 17.14
CA GLN A 94 97.50 -91.31 17.90
C GLN A 94 98.83 -90.99 17.16
N GLY A 95 99.93 -90.81 17.90
CA GLY A 95 101.29 -90.78 17.34
C GLY A 95 102.37 -90.24 18.30
N GLU A 96 103.29 -91.11 18.72
CA GLU A 96 104.65 -90.74 19.20
C GLU A 96 105.51 -90.26 17.99
N PRO A 97 106.66 -89.53 18.13
CA PRO A 97 107.74 -89.72 19.13
C PRO A 97 108.49 -88.40 19.50
N PRO A 98 109.79 -88.41 19.89
CA PRO A 98 110.49 -89.17 20.95
C PRO A 98 110.97 -88.24 22.10
N GLN A 99 111.64 -88.81 23.12
CA GLN A 99 112.12 -88.05 24.30
C GLN A 99 113.43 -87.28 24.09
N GLN A 100 113.46 -86.01 24.54
CA GLN A 100 114.56 -85.35 25.29
C GLN A 100 114.14 -83.90 25.65
N GLY A 101 114.41 -83.33 26.84
CA GLY A 101 115.07 -83.94 27.99
C GLY A 101 115.50 -82.97 29.11
N TYR A 102 114.67 -81.99 29.53
CA TYR A 102 115.00 -81.08 30.64
C TYR A 102 113.82 -80.86 31.61
N PRO A 103 114.01 -81.01 32.95
CA PRO A 103 112.91 -80.96 33.91
C PRO A 103 112.64 -79.55 34.46
N LEU A 104 111.53 -78.95 34.03
CA LEU A 104 110.80 -77.98 34.87
C LEU A 104 110.00 -78.76 35.92
N SER A 105 109.97 -78.29 37.17
CA SER A 105 109.32 -79.03 38.27
C SER A 105 107.83 -79.29 38.00
N SER A 106 107.36 -80.49 38.35
CA SER A 106 105.94 -80.87 38.25
C SER A 106 105.02 -79.82 38.89
N ASP A 107 105.46 -79.26 40.02
CA ASP A 107 104.72 -78.28 40.81
C ASP A 107 104.54 -76.92 40.13
N THR A 108 105.35 -76.56 39.12
CA THR A 108 105.13 -75.32 38.36
C THR A 108 104.10 -75.54 37.27
N SER A 109 104.14 -76.70 36.61
CA SER A 109 103.19 -77.06 35.54
C SER A 109 101.77 -77.31 36.05
N SER A 110 101.61 -77.85 37.26
CA SER A 110 100.30 -78.00 37.90
C SER A 110 99.72 -76.66 38.35
N LYS A 111 100.51 -75.81 39.00
CA LYS A 111 100.09 -74.45 39.41
C LYS A 111 99.66 -73.61 38.22
N LEU A 112 100.43 -73.64 37.12
CA LEU A 112 100.09 -72.92 35.88
C LEU A 112 98.74 -73.37 35.28
N ARG A 113 98.46 -74.68 35.27
CA ARG A 113 97.15 -75.19 34.80
C ARG A 113 96.02 -74.72 35.69
N ASN A 114 96.13 -74.89 37.00
CA ASN A 114 95.11 -74.44 37.95
C ASN A 114 94.83 -72.92 37.84
N THR A 115 95.86 -72.09 37.59
CA THR A 115 95.66 -70.65 37.34
C THR A 115 95.03 -70.36 35.98
N ILE A 116 95.30 -71.15 34.94
CA ILE A 116 94.64 -71.02 33.62
C ILE A 116 93.16 -71.42 33.74
N ASP A 117 92.86 -72.53 34.41
CA ASP A 117 91.49 -73.02 34.59
C ASP A 117 90.64 -72.04 35.41
N GLU A 118 91.20 -71.42 36.46
CA GLU A 118 90.49 -70.39 37.24
C GLU A 118 90.33 -69.08 36.45
N LEU A 119 91.34 -68.63 35.69
CA LEU A 119 91.20 -67.47 34.80
C LEU A 119 90.16 -67.70 33.67
N VAL A 120 90.02 -68.95 33.18
CA VAL A 120 88.97 -69.35 32.24
C VAL A 120 87.60 -69.32 32.92
N ARG A 121 87.49 -69.81 34.16
CA ARG A 121 86.25 -69.77 34.96
C ARG A 121 85.82 -68.33 35.25
N GLU A 122 86.76 -67.46 35.61
CA GLU A 122 86.56 -66.03 35.81
C GLU A 122 86.11 -65.35 34.51
N ASN A 123 86.76 -65.64 33.37
CA ASN A 123 86.33 -65.14 32.06
C ASN A 123 84.91 -65.60 31.67
N GLN A 124 84.51 -66.82 32.03
CA GLN A 124 83.16 -67.32 31.78
C GLN A 124 82.12 -66.62 32.66
N LEU A 125 82.44 -66.32 33.92
CA LEU A 125 81.58 -65.54 34.82
C LEU A 125 81.45 -64.08 34.34
N LEU A 126 82.56 -63.42 34.01
CA LEU A 126 82.55 -62.04 33.49
C LEU A 126 81.78 -61.93 32.17
N ARG A 127 81.87 -62.92 31.27
CA ARG A 127 81.05 -62.97 30.05
C ARG A 127 79.57 -63.14 30.37
N SER A 128 79.22 -64.07 31.25
CA SER A 128 77.84 -64.28 31.70
C SER A 128 77.26 -63.01 32.34
N GLN A 129 78.05 -62.29 33.13
CA GLN A 129 77.66 -61.02 33.73
C GLN A 129 77.46 -59.92 32.69
N MET A 130 78.41 -59.72 31.77
CA MET A 130 78.25 -58.74 30.68
C MET A 130 77.04 -59.04 29.78
N GLU A 131 76.71 -60.31 29.57
CA GLU A 131 75.56 -60.72 28.76
C GLU A 131 74.24 -60.50 29.51
N LEU A 132 74.21 -60.72 30.84
CA LEU A 132 73.10 -60.33 31.71
C LEU A 132 72.91 -58.81 31.75
N GLU A 133 73.98 -58.03 32.00
CA GLU A 133 73.95 -56.57 32.02
C GLU A 133 73.51 -56.00 30.67
N ARG A 134 74.01 -56.54 29.55
CA ARG A 134 73.55 -56.20 28.20
C ARG A 134 72.07 -56.49 28.02
N SER A 135 71.57 -57.67 28.39
CA SER A 135 70.15 -58.00 28.25
C SER A 135 69.24 -57.14 29.13
N SER A 136 69.73 -56.71 30.31
CA SER A 136 69.06 -55.76 31.18
C SER A 136 68.93 -54.38 30.52
N VAL A 137 70.03 -53.84 29.99
CA VAL A 137 70.04 -52.56 29.27
C VAL A 137 69.19 -52.61 27.98
N GLU A 138 69.26 -53.71 27.23
CA GLU A 138 68.45 -53.92 26.02
C GLU A 138 66.95 -53.97 26.36
N SER A 139 66.58 -54.60 27.48
CA SER A 139 65.21 -54.61 28.02
C SER A 139 64.76 -53.22 28.49
N GLN A 140 65.61 -52.47 29.19
CA GLN A 140 65.33 -51.08 29.62
C GLN A 140 65.08 -50.16 28.43
N ILE A 141 65.95 -50.19 27.41
CA ILE A 141 65.80 -49.40 26.18
C ILE A 141 64.51 -49.78 25.44
N LEU A 142 64.16 -51.07 25.37
CA LEU A 142 62.90 -51.53 24.78
C LEU A 142 61.67 -51.03 25.56
N GLY A 143 61.73 -50.96 26.90
CA GLY A 143 60.68 -50.42 27.76
C GLY A 143 60.51 -48.90 27.62
N GLU A 144 61.61 -48.15 27.63
CA GLU A 144 61.58 -46.69 27.39
C GLU A 144 61.04 -46.36 26.00
N HIS A 145 61.48 -47.07 24.96
CA HIS A 145 61.01 -46.89 23.60
C HIS A 145 59.52 -47.25 23.43
N GLN A 146 59.01 -48.24 24.18
CA GLN A 146 57.57 -48.53 24.25
C GLN A 146 56.80 -47.38 24.92
N SER A 147 57.25 -46.91 26.10
CA SER A 147 56.61 -45.78 26.79
C SER A 147 56.61 -44.49 25.96
N LEU A 148 57.69 -44.20 25.23
CA LEU A 148 57.76 -43.06 24.31
C LEU A 148 56.84 -43.22 23.11
N ARG A 149 56.69 -44.44 22.56
CA ARG A 149 55.73 -44.74 21.49
C ARG A 149 54.28 -44.55 21.96
N GLU A 150 53.94 -44.98 23.17
CA GLU A 150 52.61 -44.79 23.76
C GLU A 150 52.31 -43.30 23.98
N LYS A 151 53.24 -42.54 24.57
CA LYS A 151 53.12 -41.08 24.73
C LYS A 151 52.92 -40.36 23.39
N LEU A 152 53.69 -40.74 22.36
CA LEU A 152 53.54 -40.21 21.01
C LEU A 152 52.17 -40.55 20.40
N ASN A 153 51.72 -41.81 20.53
CA ASN A 153 50.40 -42.23 20.04
C ASN A 153 49.26 -41.46 20.74
N ASN A 154 49.35 -41.28 22.06
CA ASN A 154 48.37 -40.51 22.82
C ASN A 154 48.35 -39.04 22.38
N HIS A 155 49.52 -38.41 22.17
CA HIS A 155 49.58 -37.05 21.62
C HIS A 155 49.00 -36.95 20.20
N ILE A 156 49.22 -37.94 19.33
CA ILE A 156 48.59 -38.00 18.00
C ILE A 156 47.07 -38.06 18.11
N GLN A 157 46.53 -38.85 19.06
CA GLN A 157 45.10 -38.92 19.33
C GLN A 157 44.54 -37.59 19.87
N THR A 158 45.22 -36.96 20.85
CA THR A 158 44.83 -35.63 21.37
C THR A 158 44.84 -34.57 20.28
N ILE A 159 45.86 -34.53 19.42
CA ILE A 159 45.93 -33.61 18.28
C ILE A 159 44.79 -33.91 17.28
N GLY A 160 44.47 -35.17 17.03
CA GLY A 160 43.33 -35.57 16.19
C GLY A 160 41.99 -35.03 16.71
N VAL A 161 41.73 -35.16 18.01
CA VAL A 161 40.51 -34.61 18.66
C VAL A 161 40.49 -33.08 18.57
N LEU A 162 41.58 -32.40 18.94
CA LEU A 162 41.67 -30.93 18.88
C LEU A 162 41.53 -30.39 17.45
N VAL A 163 42.00 -31.11 16.43
CA VAL A 163 41.78 -30.76 15.02
C VAL A 163 40.32 -30.95 14.63
N ALA A 164 39.67 -32.04 15.05
CA ALA A 164 38.25 -32.28 14.81
C ALA A 164 37.37 -31.18 15.44
N GLU A 165 37.54 -30.92 16.75
CA GLU A 165 36.87 -29.84 17.48
C GLU A 165 37.08 -28.48 16.82
N LYS A 166 38.32 -28.17 16.41
CA LYS A 166 38.63 -26.94 15.66
C LYS A 166 37.87 -26.86 14.34
N THR A 167 37.78 -27.95 13.57
CA THR A 167 37.02 -27.96 12.31
C THR A 167 35.52 -27.82 12.52
N GLU A 168 34.96 -28.42 13.58
CA GLU A 168 33.55 -28.30 13.94
C GLU A 168 33.21 -26.86 14.40
N LEU A 169 34.01 -26.29 15.30
CA LEU A 169 33.87 -24.89 15.74
C LEU A 169 34.03 -23.91 14.56
N GLN A 170 34.95 -24.16 13.64
CA GLN A 170 35.14 -23.32 12.45
C GLN A 170 33.96 -23.43 11.46
N ALA A 171 33.36 -24.62 11.32
CA ALA A 171 32.14 -24.81 10.54
C ALA A 171 30.93 -24.11 11.18
N ALA A 172 30.75 -24.28 12.50
CA ALA A 172 29.70 -23.62 13.27
C ALA A 172 29.81 -22.09 13.21
N LEU A 173 31.02 -21.54 13.36
CA LEU A 173 31.29 -20.10 13.22
C LEU A 173 30.91 -19.59 11.81
N SER A 174 31.27 -20.31 10.75
CA SER A 174 30.90 -19.96 9.37
C SER A 174 29.38 -20.01 9.13
N GLN A 175 28.69 -20.99 9.73
CA GLN A 175 27.23 -21.09 9.70
C GLN A 175 26.56 -19.94 10.48
N MET A 176 27.10 -19.55 11.64
CA MET A 176 26.61 -18.41 12.41
C MET A 176 26.86 -17.09 11.67
N GLU A 177 28.04 -16.88 11.08
CA GLU A 177 28.35 -15.69 10.27
C GLU A 177 27.41 -15.55 9.07
N THR A 178 27.19 -16.63 8.31
CA THR A 178 26.31 -16.60 7.13
C THR A 178 24.84 -16.41 7.53
N THR A 179 24.43 -16.91 8.70
CA THR A 179 23.09 -16.65 9.26
C THR A 179 22.94 -15.21 9.75
N ALA A 180 23.95 -14.65 10.42
CA ALA A 180 23.98 -13.25 10.85
C ALA A 180 23.95 -12.29 9.65
N LYS A 181 24.71 -12.58 8.58
CA LYS A 181 24.69 -11.82 7.32
C LYS A 181 23.31 -11.84 6.66
N LYS A 182 22.63 -12.99 6.63
CA LYS A 182 21.22 -13.08 6.17
C LYS A 182 20.28 -12.24 7.03
N LYS A 183 20.39 -12.33 8.37
CA LYS A 183 19.54 -11.56 9.29
C LYS A 183 19.78 -10.05 9.23
N ALA A 184 21.00 -9.59 8.97
CA ALA A 184 21.28 -8.18 8.70
C ALA A 184 20.52 -7.68 7.46
N VAL A 185 20.57 -8.41 6.34
CA VAL A 185 19.82 -8.09 5.12
C VAL A 185 18.31 -8.13 5.35
N GLU A 186 17.79 -9.11 6.11
CA GLU A 186 16.37 -9.14 6.50
C GLU A 186 15.98 -7.86 7.25
N VAL A 187 16.76 -7.44 8.25
CA VAL A 187 16.53 -6.20 9.03
C VAL A 187 16.60 -4.95 8.14
N GLU A 188 17.55 -4.86 7.21
CA GLU A 188 17.61 -3.75 6.24
C GLU A 188 16.35 -3.70 5.36
N THR A 189 15.88 -4.84 4.84
CA THR A 189 14.64 -4.86 4.04
C THR A 189 13.41 -4.48 4.88
N LEU A 190 13.32 -4.91 6.14
CA LEU A 190 12.25 -4.53 7.06
C LEU A 190 12.30 -3.03 7.38
N ASN A 191 13.48 -2.47 7.63
CA ASN A 191 13.66 -1.04 7.86
C ASN A 191 13.28 -0.20 6.62
N SER A 192 13.59 -0.67 5.41
CA SER A 192 13.17 -0.01 4.17
C SER A 192 11.63 -0.05 3.97
N LYS A 193 10.97 -1.15 4.34
CA LYS A 193 9.50 -1.28 4.34
C LYS A 193 8.86 -0.34 5.36
N LEU A 194 9.39 -0.30 6.58
CA LEU A 194 8.94 0.58 7.67
C LEU A 194 9.09 2.06 7.28
N SER A 195 10.20 2.42 6.64
CA SER A 195 10.44 3.77 6.13
C SER A 195 9.39 4.20 5.09
N ARG A 196 9.04 3.31 4.14
CA ARG A 196 7.95 3.57 3.17
C ARG A 196 6.58 3.68 3.84
N LEU A 197 6.29 2.84 4.83
CA LEU A 197 5.03 2.91 5.59
C LEU A 197 4.91 4.22 6.39
N HIS A 198 6.02 4.75 6.93
CA HIS A 198 6.04 6.09 7.55
C HIS A 198 5.83 7.22 6.53
N GLU A 199 6.40 7.11 5.32
CA GLU A 199 6.18 8.08 4.24
C GLU A 199 4.71 8.08 3.78
N GLU A 200 4.15 6.89 3.51
CA GLU A 200 2.72 6.71 3.22
C GLU A 200 1.81 7.21 4.34
N MET A 201 2.19 7.00 5.61
CA MET A 201 1.45 7.49 6.76
C MET A 201 1.45 9.02 6.79
N SER A 202 2.61 9.66 6.59
CA SER A 202 2.72 11.12 6.56
C SER A 202 1.92 11.73 5.39
N ASP A 203 1.88 11.10 4.22
CA ASP A 203 1.04 11.57 3.11
C ASP A 203 -0.46 11.34 3.34
N LYS A 204 -0.85 10.25 4.02
CA LYS A 204 -2.24 10.04 4.46
C LYS A 204 -2.64 11.07 5.52
N GLU A 205 -1.76 11.43 6.46
CA GLU A 205 -1.97 12.52 7.42
C GLU A 205 -2.09 13.89 6.74
N ARG A 206 -1.21 14.22 5.78
CA ARG A 206 -1.29 15.46 4.98
C ARG A 206 -2.61 15.54 4.21
N SER A 207 -3.02 14.42 3.60
CA SER A 207 -4.30 14.31 2.89
C SER A 207 -5.48 14.51 3.82
N LEU A 208 -5.49 13.84 4.98
CA LEU A 208 -6.56 13.95 5.99
C LEU A 208 -6.65 15.36 6.58
N ASN A 209 -5.53 16.01 6.87
CA ASN A 209 -5.50 17.41 7.30
C ASN A 209 -6.04 18.35 6.19
N SER A 210 -5.69 18.11 4.93
CA SER A 210 -6.20 18.86 3.79
C SER A 210 -7.72 18.68 3.60
N THR A 211 -8.24 17.45 3.75
CA THR A 211 -9.68 17.22 3.68
C THR A 211 -10.41 17.81 4.89
N SER A 212 -9.85 17.79 6.10
CA SER A 212 -10.41 18.45 7.28
C SER A 212 -10.56 19.96 7.05
N VAL A 213 -9.50 20.64 6.59
CA VAL A 213 -9.52 22.08 6.29
C VAL A 213 -10.49 22.41 5.14
N ASN A 214 -10.71 21.48 4.20
CA ASN A 214 -11.72 21.66 3.15
C ASN A 214 -13.15 21.44 3.67
N VAL A 215 -13.37 20.51 4.61
CA VAL A 215 -14.67 20.32 5.28
C VAL A 215 -15.02 21.55 6.12
N GLU A 216 -14.07 22.10 6.89
CA GLU A 216 -14.23 23.35 7.65
C GLU A 216 -14.68 24.50 6.73
N LYS A 217 -14.00 24.73 5.61
CA LYS A 217 -14.37 25.77 4.62
C LYS A 217 -15.75 25.55 3.96
N GLN A 218 -16.15 24.29 3.75
CA GLN A 218 -17.49 24.01 3.21
C GLN A 218 -18.58 24.18 4.28
N GLN A 219 -18.26 23.95 5.57
CA GLN A 219 -19.15 24.28 6.68
C GLN A 219 -19.31 25.80 6.82
N GLU A 220 -18.23 26.58 6.78
CA GLU A 220 -18.28 28.06 6.77
C GLU A 220 -19.18 28.59 5.64
N ARG A 221 -19.02 28.05 4.42
CA ARG A 221 -19.87 28.39 3.26
C ARG A 221 -21.33 27.98 3.47
N PHE A 222 -21.59 26.82 4.06
CA PHE A 222 -22.94 26.35 4.35
C PHE A 222 -23.63 27.25 5.39
N ASP A 223 -22.91 27.70 6.42
CA ASP A 223 -23.43 28.61 7.43
C ASP A 223 -23.64 30.03 6.87
N GLU A 224 -22.78 30.50 5.97
CA GLU A 224 -22.99 31.75 5.22
C GLU A 224 -24.25 31.68 4.34
N ILE A 225 -24.40 30.65 3.51
CA ILE A 225 -25.59 30.43 2.67
C ILE A 225 -26.85 30.29 3.55
N SER A 226 -26.74 29.62 4.70
CA SER A 226 -27.83 29.48 5.67
C SER A 226 -28.17 30.78 6.39
N SER A 227 -27.25 31.76 6.43
CA SER A 227 -27.49 33.12 6.90
C SER A 227 -28.17 33.97 5.81
N GLN A 228 -27.64 33.95 4.58
CA GLN A 228 -28.24 34.62 3.42
C GLN A 228 -29.68 34.15 3.17
N LEU A 229 -29.95 32.84 3.30
CA LEU A 229 -31.30 32.26 3.17
C LEU A 229 -32.27 32.70 4.29
N ARG A 230 -31.76 33.05 5.49
CA ARG A 230 -32.59 33.62 6.57
C ARG A 230 -32.97 35.07 6.24
N SER A 231 -32.00 35.91 5.90
CA SER A 231 -32.24 37.30 5.49
C SER A 231 -33.16 37.40 4.26
N ALA A 232 -33.00 36.51 3.27
CA ALA A 232 -33.87 36.43 2.09
C ALA A 232 -35.31 35.99 2.43
N LYS A 233 -35.53 35.24 3.53
CA LYS A 233 -36.88 34.89 4.02
C LYS A 233 -37.50 36.04 4.81
N GLU A 234 -36.72 36.75 5.62
CA GLU A 234 -37.16 37.92 6.39
C GLU A 234 -37.62 39.04 5.45
N THR A 235 -36.80 39.40 4.46
CA THR A 235 -37.15 40.41 3.43
C THR A 235 -38.37 39.99 2.59
N ASN A 236 -38.52 38.72 2.21
CA ASN A 236 -39.75 38.24 1.58
C ASN A 236 -40.98 38.38 2.49
N GLN A 237 -40.84 38.17 3.81
CA GLN A 237 -41.93 38.35 4.76
C GLN A 237 -42.30 39.83 4.94
N GLU A 238 -41.32 40.74 4.87
CA GLU A 238 -41.56 42.19 4.88
C GLU A 238 -42.25 42.68 3.62
N VAL A 239 -41.78 42.25 2.43
CA VAL A 239 -42.42 42.54 1.15
C VAL A 239 -43.84 41.98 1.11
N GLY A 240 -44.10 40.78 1.66
CA GLY A 240 -45.44 40.23 1.82
C GLY A 240 -46.36 41.12 2.67
N LYS A 241 -45.89 41.56 3.86
CA LYS A 241 -46.63 42.49 4.72
C LYS A 241 -46.93 43.82 4.01
N ALA A 242 -45.98 44.36 3.26
CA ALA A 242 -46.16 45.58 2.49
C ALA A 242 -47.18 45.41 1.35
N LEU A 243 -47.14 44.28 0.63
CA LEU A 243 -48.09 43.94 -0.41
C LEU A 243 -49.52 43.82 0.13
N ASP A 244 -49.72 43.17 1.29
CA ASP A 244 -51.02 43.09 1.95
C ASP A 244 -51.52 44.46 2.44
N GLN A 245 -50.63 45.34 2.92
CA GLN A 245 -50.99 46.72 3.26
C GLN A 245 -51.46 47.50 2.02
N SER A 246 -50.71 47.46 0.91
CA SER A 246 -51.10 48.10 -0.36
C SER A 246 -52.40 47.51 -0.93
N ARG A 247 -52.62 46.19 -0.81
CA ARG A 247 -53.86 45.53 -1.20
C ARG A 247 -55.05 46.02 -0.38
N ASN A 248 -54.89 46.18 0.94
CA ASN A 248 -55.94 46.71 1.80
C ASN A 248 -56.25 48.18 1.49
N GLN A 249 -55.24 49.00 1.20
CA GLN A 249 -55.42 50.39 0.74
C GLN A 249 -56.19 50.46 -0.58
N LEU A 250 -55.89 49.59 -1.55
CA LEU A 250 -56.64 49.47 -2.82
C LEU A 250 -58.09 49.03 -2.60
N LEU A 251 -58.36 48.10 -1.68
CA LEU A 251 -59.72 47.69 -1.33
C LEU A 251 -60.51 48.82 -0.67
N GLU A 252 -59.90 49.64 0.18
CA GLU A 252 -60.53 50.86 0.68
C GLU A 252 -60.77 51.91 -0.41
N ALA A 253 -59.80 52.12 -1.29
CA ALA A 253 -59.92 53.07 -2.40
C ALA A 253 -61.10 52.68 -3.32
N ASN A 254 -61.21 51.40 -3.71
CA ASN A 254 -62.32 50.89 -4.51
C ASN A 254 -63.67 51.04 -3.78
N ARG A 255 -63.75 50.74 -2.48
CA ARG A 255 -64.99 50.97 -1.69
C ARG A 255 -65.40 52.44 -1.66
N LYS A 256 -64.44 53.36 -1.53
CA LYS A 256 -64.69 54.82 -1.58
C LYS A 256 -65.16 55.24 -2.98
N LEU A 257 -64.55 54.67 -4.03
CA LEU A 257 -64.90 54.93 -5.44
C LEU A 257 -66.31 54.41 -5.77
N GLU A 258 -66.65 53.17 -5.40
CA GLU A 258 -68.02 52.63 -5.50
C GLU A 258 -69.07 53.52 -4.82
N LEU A 259 -68.75 54.10 -3.65
CA LEU A 259 -69.66 54.99 -2.93
C LEU A 259 -69.89 56.27 -3.75
N ARG A 260 -68.82 56.89 -4.26
CA ARG A 260 -68.91 58.06 -5.14
C ARG A 260 -69.62 57.76 -6.45
N GLU A 261 -69.49 56.56 -7.02
CA GLU A 261 -70.31 56.17 -8.17
C GLU A 261 -71.80 56.03 -7.84
N LYS A 262 -72.15 55.59 -6.62
CA LYS A 262 -73.56 55.51 -6.18
C LYS A 262 -74.13 56.92 -5.99
N GLU A 263 -73.37 57.84 -5.42
CA GLU A 263 -73.71 59.27 -5.33
C GLU A 263 -73.82 59.94 -6.71
N LEU A 264 -72.88 59.70 -7.62
CA LEU A 264 -72.94 60.23 -8.99
C LEU A 264 -74.13 59.65 -9.78
N ARG A 265 -74.55 58.41 -9.50
CA ARG A 265 -75.77 57.82 -10.07
C ARG A 265 -77.03 58.49 -9.53
N SER A 266 -77.16 58.69 -8.22
CA SER A 266 -78.34 59.36 -7.66
C SER A 266 -78.42 60.84 -8.05
N LEU A 267 -77.29 61.55 -8.11
CA LEU A 267 -77.24 62.92 -8.63
C LEU A 267 -77.61 63.00 -10.11
N ARG A 268 -77.21 62.02 -10.95
CA ARG A 268 -77.66 61.95 -12.36
C ARG A 268 -79.16 61.69 -12.48
N GLN A 269 -79.71 60.79 -11.67
CA GLN A 269 -81.16 60.55 -11.62
C GLN A 269 -81.92 61.82 -11.20
N TYR A 270 -81.47 62.50 -10.13
CA TYR A 270 -82.08 63.74 -9.66
C TYR A 270 -82.05 64.87 -10.72
N ASN A 271 -80.94 65.04 -11.44
CA ASN A 271 -80.88 66.00 -12.54
C ASN A 271 -81.83 65.61 -13.69
N SER A 272 -81.96 64.32 -14.03
CA SER A 272 -82.89 63.84 -15.06
C SER A 272 -84.36 64.04 -14.67
N GLU A 273 -84.69 63.90 -13.38
CA GLU A 273 -86.01 64.18 -12.81
C GLU A 273 -86.32 65.69 -12.92
N LEU A 274 -85.37 66.54 -12.54
CA LEU A 274 -85.50 68.00 -12.60
C LEU A 274 -85.61 68.51 -14.04
N ASP A 275 -84.85 67.96 -14.99
CA ASP A 275 -84.93 68.30 -16.40
C ASP A 275 -86.29 67.87 -17.00
N SER A 276 -86.84 66.72 -16.57
CA SER A 276 -88.20 66.30 -16.92
C SER A 276 -89.28 67.23 -16.35
N GLN A 277 -89.08 67.78 -15.15
CA GLN A 277 -89.96 68.80 -14.56
C GLN A 277 -89.85 70.15 -15.29
N LEU A 278 -88.64 70.57 -15.69
CA LEU A 278 -88.42 71.75 -16.52
C LEU A 278 -89.03 71.58 -17.92
N GLN A 279 -88.92 70.40 -18.54
CA GLN A 279 -89.49 70.15 -19.86
C GLN A 279 -91.03 70.05 -19.82
N SER A 280 -91.62 69.45 -18.79
CA SER A 280 -93.09 69.43 -18.63
C SER A 280 -93.68 70.81 -18.29
N THR A 281 -93.03 71.60 -17.44
CA THR A 281 -93.44 72.99 -17.17
C THR A 281 -93.23 73.91 -18.38
N LYS A 282 -92.13 73.74 -19.14
CA LYS A 282 -91.93 74.41 -20.43
C LYS A 282 -93.01 74.05 -21.44
N ASN A 283 -93.34 72.77 -21.59
CA ASN A 283 -94.42 72.33 -22.49
C ASN A 283 -95.76 72.95 -22.07
N HIS A 284 -96.05 73.01 -20.76
CA HIS A 284 -97.26 73.67 -20.24
C HIS A 284 -97.29 75.18 -20.55
N LEU A 285 -96.16 75.87 -20.45
CA LEU A 285 -96.03 77.28 -20.85
C LEU A 285 -96.19 77.47 -22.37
N GLU A 286 -95.66 76.56 -23.19
CA GLU A 286 -95.90 76.58 -24.63
C GLU A 286 -97.37 76.29 -24.99
N GLU A 287 -98.06 75.42 -24.26
CA GLU A 287 -99.50 75.15 -24.40
C GLU A 287 -100.34 76.40 -24.04
N GLN A 288 -99.98 77.09 -22.96
CA GLN A 288 -100.59 78.38 -22.58
C GLN A 288 -100.33 79.48 -23.62
N LEU A 289 -99.11 79.58 -24.15
CA LEU A 289 -98.77 80.53 -25.22
C LEU A 289 -99.50 80.24 -26.54
N LYS A 290 -99.77 78.97 -26.86
CA LYS A 290 -100.57 78.56 -28.03
C LYS A 290 -102.06 78.85 -27.85
N SER A 291 -102.59 78.68 -26.64
CA SER A 291 -104.00 78.95 -26.32
C SER A 291 -104.34 80.44 -26.10
N ALA A 292 -103.35 81.29 -25.77
CA ALA A 292 -103.48 82.74 -25.81
C ALA A 292 -103.41 83.37 -27.23
N GLY A 293 -103.25 82.55 -28.27
CA GLY A 293 -102.94 82.97 -29.64
C GLY A 293 -104.10 83.55 -30.49
N GLN A 294 -105.10 84.20 -29.88
CA GLN A 294 -106.23 84.81 -30.61
C GLN A 294 -106.53 86.26 -30.19
N GLU A 295 -105.57 87.18 -30.38
CA GLU A 295 -105.93 88.58 -30.64
C GLU A 295 -104.88 89.37 -31.44
N ALA A 296 -105.26 90.56 -31.88
CA ALA A 296 -104.78 91.23 -33.09
C ALA A 296 -103.29 91.71 -33.12
N ASN A 297 -102.64 91.43 -34.26
CA ASN A 297 -101.98 92.43 -35.11
C ASN A 297 -101.04 93.48 -34.45
N SER A 298 -99.79 93.10 -34.16
CA SER A 298 -98.75 94.03 -33.63
C SER A 298 -97.36 93.91 -34.29
N GLY A 299 -97.23 93.14 -35.38
CA GLY A 299 -95.92 92.80 -35.98
C GLY A 299 -95.09 93.99 -36.49
N ALA A 300 -95.74 95.08 -36.93
CA ALA A 300 -95.04 96.27 -37.41
C ALA A 300 -94.30 97.02 -36.29
N THR A 301 -94.88 97.10 -35.09
CA THR A 301 -94.35 97.90 -33.98
C THR A 301 -93.06 97.30 -33.41
N ALA A 302 -93.02 95.98 -33.25
CA ALA A 302 -91.84 95.28 -32.75
C ALA A 302 -90.63 95.44 -33.70
N GLN A 303 -90.86 95.36 -35.01
CA GLN A 303 -89.80 95.54 -36.01
C GLN A 303 -89.27 96.99 -36.02
N GLN A 304 -90.14 97.99 -35.84
CA GLN A 304 -89.72 99.39 -35.74
C GLN A 304 -88.89 99.67 -34.47
N THR A 305 -89.28 99.10 -33.32
CA THR A 305 -88.49 99.20 -32.09
C THR A 305 -87.13 98.55 -32.24
N LEU A 306 -87.06 97.33 -32.80
CA LEU A 306 -85.79 96.64 -33.06
C LEU A 306 -84.88 97.39 -34.04
N LEU A 307 -85.43 98.07 -35.04
CA LEU A 307 -84.65 98.93 -35.95
C LEU A 307 -84.11 100.19 -35.25
N ASN A 308 -84.89 100.79 -34.35
CA ASN A 308 -84.44 101.92 -33.52
C ASN A 308 -83.36 101.49 -32.50
N ASP A 309 -83.53 100.35 -31.84
CA ASP A 309 -82.54 99.80 -30.91
C ASP A 309 -81.27 99.35 -31.61
N LYS A 310 -81.38 98.70 -32.79
CA LYS A 310 -80.22 98.40 -33.64
C LYS A 310 -79.45 99.68 -33.98
N ARG A 311 -80.13 100.74 -34.47
CA ARG A 311 -79.49 102.02 -34.78
C ARG A 311 -78.84 102.66 -33.53
N ARG A 312 -79.48 102.54 -32.36
CA ARG A 312 -78.93 103.03 -31.08
C ARG A 312 -77.68 102.26 -30.65
N LEU A 313 -77.63 100.95 -30.90
CA LEU A 313 -76.45 100.11 -30.65
C LEU A 313 -75.34 100.36 -31.67
N GLU A 314 -75.67 100.60 -32.94
CA GLU A 314 -74.71 100.97 -33.99
C GLU A 314 -74.04 102.33 -33.69
N ILE A 315 -74.82 103.33 -33.22
CA ILE A 315 -74.27 104.61 -32.74
C ILE A 315 -73.35 104.39 -31.53
N LYS A 316 -73.78 103.63 -30.52
CA LYS A 316 -72.92 103.33 -29.36
C LYS A 316 -71.65 102.56 -29.72
N LEU A 317 -71.71 101.68 -30.72
CA LEU A 317 -70.53 100.97 -31.21
C LEU A 317 -69.56 101.93 -31.89
N GLN A 318 -70.04 102.90 -32.67
CA GLN A 318 -69.22 103.97 -33.23
C GLN A 318 -68.66 104.91 -32.16
N GLU A 319 -69.43 105.24 -31.12
CA GLU A 319 -68.97 106.02 -29.96
C GLU A 319 -67.82 105.29 -29.23
N TYR A 320 -67.99 104.01 -28.88
CA TYR A 320 -66.92 103.21 -28.25
C TYR A 320 -65.72 102.93 -29.18
N GLN A 321 -65.92 102.84 -30.49
CA GLN A 321 -64.80 102.77 -31.45
C GLN A 321 -64.03 104.09 -31.52
N ALA A 322 -64.73 105.24 -31.50
CA ALA A 322 -64.09 106.55 -31.44
C ALA A 322 -63.39 106.78 -30.08
N GLU A 323 -63.95 106.28 -28.98
CA GLU A 323 -63.35 106.33 -27.64
C GLU A 323 -62.11 105.44 -27.53
N ASN A 324 -62.16 104.19 -28.00
CA ASN A 324 -60.99 103.32 -28.08
C ASN A 324 -59.89 103.92 -28.98
N ASN A 325 -60.24 104.47 -30.16
CA ASN A 325 -59.27 105.12 -31.03
C ASN A 325 -58.65 106.37 -30.37
N ARG A 326 -59.40 107.10 -29.53
CA ARG A 326 -58.84 108.19 -28.71
C ARG A 326 -57.90 107.67 -27.64
N LEU A 327 -58.33 106.70 -26.84
CA LEU A 327 -57.49 106.09 -25.79
C LEU A 327 -56.23 105.44 -26.36
N GLN A 328 -56.30 104.88 -27.57
CA GLN A 328 -55.16 104.31 -28.27
C GLN A 328 -54.21 105.41 -28.81
N ASN A 329 -54.73 106.51 -29.37
CA ASN A 329 -53.92 107.68 -29.74
C ASN A 329 -53.29 108.34 -28.50
N ASP A 330 -54.03 108.49 -27.40
CA ASP A 330 -53.53 109.02 -26.13
C ASP A 330 -52.44 108.12 -25.55
N MET A 331 -52.60 106.79 -25.65
CA MET A 331 -51.57 105.81 -25.29
C MET A 331 -50.33 105.92 -26.20
N GLU A 332 -50.50 106.12 -27.52
CA GLU A 332 -49.39 106.32 -28.45
C GLU A 332 -48.67 107.67 -28.22
N GLU A 333 -49.38 108.76 -27.88
CA GLU A 333 -48.76 110.03 -27.47
C GLU A 333 -48.01 109.87 -26.13
N MET A 334 -48.58 109.15 -25.16
CA MET A 334 -47.94 108.89 -23.87
C MET A 334 -46.71 107.98 -24.02
N VAL A 335 -46.77 106.94 -24.84
CA VAL A 335 -45.60 106.09 -25.18
C VAL A 335 -44.53 106.91 -25.90
N THR A 336 -44.92 107.80 -26.83
CA THR A 336 -43.98 108.70 -27.51
C THR A 336 -43.31 109.68 -26.54
N ARG A 337 -44.08 110.28 -25.61
CA ARG A 337 -43.53 111.07 -24.49
C ARG A 337 -42.60 110.26 -23.60
N TYR A 338 -42.95 109.02 -23.29
CA TYR A 338 -42.14 108.14 -22.43
C TYR A 338 -40.83 107.74 -23.13
N GLN A 339 -40.85 107.46 -24.44
CA GLN A 339 -39.64 107.23 -25.23
C GLN A 339 -38.76 108.48 -25.34
N ALA A 340 -39.34 109.67 -25.51
CA ALA A 340 -38.59 110.93 -25.50
C ALA A 340 -37.91 111.18 -24.14
N LEU A 341 -38.62 110.93 -23.03
CA LEU A 341 -38.06 111.00 -21.69
C LEU A 341 -36.98 109.92 -21.43
N LEU A 342 -37.13 108.71 -21.97
CA LEU A 342 -36.12 107.66 -21.87
C LEU A 342 -34.84 108.00 -22.65
N GLN A 343 -34.96 108.60 -23.86
CA GLN A 343 -33.79 109.14 -24.58
C GLN A 343 -33.13 110.30 -23.81
N GLN A 344 -33.91 111.18 -23.18
CA GLN A 344 -33.36 112.29 -22.40
C GLN A 344 -32.64 111.80 -21.13
N ASN A 345 -33.14 110.72 -20.50
CA ASN A 345 -32.55 110.11 -19.30
C ASN A 345 -31.35 109.18 -19.58
N SER A 346 -31.07 108.78 -20.83
CA SER A 346 -30.00 107.81 -21.15
C SER A 346 -28.57 108.39 -21.07
N SER A 347 -28.40 109.59 -20.50
CA SER A 347 -27.12 110.33 -20.42
C SER A 347 -26.62 110.57 -18.99
N ILE A 348 -27.27 110.00 -17.96
CA ILE A 348 -26.91 110.17 -16.54
C ILE A 348 -26.61 108.80 -15.90
N PRO A 349 -25.40 108.57 -15.33
CA PRO A 349 -25.02 107.27 -14.78
C PRO A 349 -25.55 107.02 -13.36
N ALA A 350 -26.24 105.89 -13.20
CA ALA A 350 -26.41 105.07 -11.99
C ALA A 350 -26.40 105.76 -10.59
N ALA A 351 -27.60 106.00 -10.05
CA ALA A 351 -27.84 106.06 -8.60
C ALA A 351 -29.19 105.36 -8.26
N PRO A 352 -29.35 104.74 -7.07
CA PRO A 352 -30.43 103.79 -6.83
C PRO A 352 -31.68 104.40 -6.15
N ARG A 353 -32.85 103.75 -6.32
CA ARG A 353 -33.68 103.20 -5.20
C ARG A 353 -34.99 102.52 -5.65
N HIS A 354 -35.48 101.71 -4.72
CA HIS A 354 -36.77 101.01 -4.61
C HIS A 354 -37.95 101.44 -5.51
N SER A 355 -38.57 100.44 -6.13
CA SER A 355 -40.03 100.37 -6.30
C SER A 355 -40.46 98.90 -6.16
N GLU A 356 -41.55 98.65 -5.43
CA GLU A 356 -42.05 97.30 -5.15
C GLU A 356 -42.81 96.76 -6.37
N ASN A 357 -42.49 95.54 -6.83
CA ASN A 357 -43.11 94.92 -8.00
C ASN A 357 -43.30 93.40 -7.76
N PRO A 358 -44.48 92.95 -7.31
CA PRO A 358 -44.70 91.56 -6.90
C PRO A 358 -44.55 90.55 -8.06
N SER A 359 -44.70 90.98 -9.31
CA SER A 359 -44.48 90.13 -10.49
C SER A 359 -43.02 89.70 -10.68
N ASN A 360 -42.05 90.51 -10.25
CA ASN A 360 -40.63 90.15 -10.36
C ASN A 360 -40.21 89.15 -9.26
N GLU A 361 -40.81 89.26 -8.07
CA GLU A 361 -40.58 88.30 -6.99
C GLU A 361 -41.16 86.92 -7.33
N ALA A 362 -42.34 86.87 -7.96
CA ALA A 362 -42.90 85.64 -8.52
C ALA A 362 -41.98 84.99 -9.57
N PHE A 363 -41.47 85.75 -10.55
CA PHE A 363 -40.54 85.22 -11.55
C PHE A 363 -39.20 84.77 -10.96
N LEU A 364 -38.67 85.44 -9.94
CA LEU A 364 -37.46 85.02 -9.24
C LEU A 364 -37.70 83.77 -8.39
N ALA A 365 -38.88 83.61 -7.79
CA ALA A 365 -39.28 82.39 -7.09
C ALA A 365 -39.44 81.20 -8.05
N GLU A 366 -40.05 81.41 -9.22
CA GLU A 366 -40.19 80.37 -10.27
C GLU A 366 -38.81 79.97 -10.84
N LEU A 367 -37.93 80.93 -11.12
CA LEU A 367 -36.54 80.63 -11.50
C LEU A 367 -35.75 79.95 -10.37
N GLY A 368 -36.04 80.26 -9.10
CA GLY A 368 -35.49 79.55 -7.94
C GLY A 368 -35.91 78.09 -7.93
N GLN A 369 -37.21 77.83 -7.98
CA GLN A 369 -37.80 76.48 -8.03
C GLN A 369 -37.33 75.69 -9.26
N LEU A 370 -37.17 76.33 -10.41
CA LEU A 370 -36.65 75.69 -11.63
C LEU A 370 -35.16 75.32 -11.48
N ASN A 371 -34.33 76.16 -10.86
CA ASN A 371 -32.94 75.82 -10.57
C ASN A 371 -32.82 74.73 -9.49
N GLU A 372 -33.69 74.73 -8.48
CA GLU A 372 -33.71 73.74 -7.40
C GLU A 372 -34.18 72.37 -7.90
N THR A 373 -35.20 72.32 -8.76
CA THR A 373 -35.61 71.09 -9.45
C THR A 373 -34.55 70.60 -10.44
N ILE A 374 -33.85 71.48 -11.16
CA ILE A 374 -32.68 71.10 -11.99
C ILE A 374 -31.54 70.53 -11.13
N ALA A 375 -31.27 71.09 -9.95
CA ALA A 375 -30.26 70.59 -9.03
C ALA A 375 -30.63 69.21 -8.47
N GLN A 376 -31.90 69.02 -8.09
CA GLN A 376 -32.42 67.74 -7.62
C GLN A 376 -32.40 66.67 -8.74
N LEU A 377 -32.85 66.99 -9.95
CA LEU A 377 -32.76 66.08 -11.11
C LEU A 377 -31.32 65.67 -11.45
N LYS A 378 -30.34 66.57 -11.31
CA LYS A 378 -28.90 66.23 -11.48
C LYS A 378 -28.40 65.29 -10.40
N LYS A 379 -28.84 65.47 -9.15
CA LYS A 379 -28.50 64.59 -8.02
C LYS A 379 -29.11 63.19 -8.19
N ASP A 380 -30.36 63.12 -8.62
CA ASP A 380 -31.06 61.86 -8.87
C ASP A 380 -30.49 61.11 -10.09
N LEU A 381 -30.10 61.84 -11.14
CA LEU A 381 -29.36 61.27 -12.28
C LEU A 381 -28.01 60.67 -11.85
N ALA A 382 -27.25 61.36 -11.00
CA ALA A 382 -25.97 60.86 -10.49
C ALA A 382 -26.14 59.62 -9.61
N ALA A 383 -27.17 59.60 -8.75
CA ALA A 383 -27.52 58.43 -7.95
C ALA A 383 -27.95 57.23 -8.82
N ALA A 384 -28.73 57.46 -9.86
CA ALA A 384 -29.13 56.44 -10.82
C ALA A 384 -27.92 55.88 -11.60
N GLN A 385 -26.99 56.73 -12.03
CA GLN A 385 -25.73 56.32 -12.67
C GLN A 385 -24.88 55.45 -11.74
N GLN A 386 -24.66 55.88 -10.49
CA GLN A 386 -23.88 55.11 -9.52
C GLN A 386 -24.53 53.74 -9.22
N THR A 387 -25.86 53.67 -9.16
CA THR A 387 -26.61 52.42 -8.97
C THR A 387 -26.50 51.50 -10.19
N ALA A 388 -26.50 52.06 -11.41
CA ALA A 388 -26.28 51.31 -12.65
C ALA A 388 -24.84 50.77 -12.77
N GLU A 389 -23.83 51.52 -12.30
CA GLU A 389 -22.44 51.05 -12.26
C GLU A 389 -22.23 49.94 -11.23
N GLN A 390 -22.81 50.07 -10.02
CA GLN A 390 -22.76 49.03 -8.99
C GLN A 390 -23.41 47.72 -9.45
N SER A 391 -24.62 47.80 -10.00
CA SER A 391 -25.32 46.61 -10.52
C SER A 391 -24.61 46.00 -11.73
N ARG A 392 -24.01 46.80 -12.62
CA ARG A 392 -23.15 46.31 -13.71
C ARG A 392 -21.89 45.59 -13.18
N ALA A 393 -21.23 46.13 -12.16
CA ALA A 393 -20.08 45.48 -11.53
C ALA A 393 -20.47 44.15 -10.86
N GLN A 394 -21.63 44.11 -10.20
CA GLN A 394 -22.17 42.90 -9.57
C GLN A 394 -22.51 41.82 -10.61
N LEU A 395 -23.11 42.19 -11.75
CA LEU A 395 -23.39 41.27 -12.87
C LEU A 395 -22.10 40.71 -13.50
N VAL A 396 -21.05 41.54 -13.65
CA VAL A 396 -19.73 41.07 -14.12
C VAL A 396 -19.10 40.10 -13.12
N GLY A 397 -19.21 40.37 -11.81
CA GLY A 397 -18.75 39.46 -10.75
C GLY A 397 -19.48 38.12 -10.79
N GLN A 398 -20.81 38.12 -10.88
CA GLN A 398 -21.62 36.91 -11.01
C GLN A 398 -21.30 36.12 -12.30
N SER A 399 -21.07 36.81 -13.42
CA SER A 399 -20.68 36.18 -14.69
C SER A 399 -19.31 35.49 -14.56
N GLN A 400 -18.31 36.15 -13.96
CA GLN A 400 -16.99 35.54 -13.71
C GLN A 400 -17.07 34.36 -12.73
N GLN A 401 -17.91 34.45 -11.70
CA GLN A 401 -18.12 33.35 -10.74
C GLN A 401 -18.77 32.15 -11.43
N SER A 402 -19.81 32.37 -12.25
CA SER A 402 -20.46 31.32 -13.04
C SER A 402 -19.48 30.65 -14.01
N GLN A 403 -18.62 31.43 -14.68
CA GLN A 403 -17.60 30.89 -15.58
C GLN A 403 -16.56 30.03 -14.86
N ARG A 404 -16.14 30.41 -13.63
CA ARG A 404 -15.26 29.57 -12.81
C ARG A 404 -15.92 28.26 -12.38
N VAL A 405 -17.19 28.29 -12.00
CA VAL A 405 -17.95 27.08 -11.63
C VAL A 405 -18.12 26.14 -12.83
N LEU A 406 -18.28 26.67 -14.05
CA LEU A 406 -18.29 25.86 -15.27
C LEU A 406 -16.93 25.18 -15.52
N GLN A 407 -15.82 25.91 -15.39
CA GLN A 407 -14.46 25.35 -15.52
C GLN A 407 -14.17 24.28 -14.44
N GLU A 408 -14.61 24.51 -13.21
CA GLU A 408 -14.50 23.53 -12.11
C GLU A 408 -15.33 22.27 -12.40
N ARG A 409 -16.54 22.42 -12.98
CA ARG A 409 -17.36 21.28 -13.41
C ARG A 409 -16.71 20.49 -14.56
N GLU A 410 -16.14 21.16 -15.55
CA GLU A 410 -15.44 20.52 -16.68
C GLU A 410 -14.19 19.76 -16.22
N ALA A 411 -13.45 20.30 -15.25
CA ALA A 411 -12.33 19.60 -14.61
C ALA A 411 -12.80 18.36 -13.82
N LEU A 412 -13.92 18.45 -13.10
CA LEU A 412 -14.50 17.30 -12.38
C LEU A 412 -15.07 16.24 -13.35
N ASP A 413 -15.75 16.64 -14.43
CA ASP A 413 -16.26 15.74 -15.46
C ASP A 413 -15.12 14.93 -16.12
N THR A 414 -13.98 15.58 -16.43
CA THR A 414 -12.80 14.88 -16.97
C THR A 414 -12.12 13.97 -15.95
N GLN A 415 -12.03 14.37 -14.68
CA GLN A 415 -11.51 13.51 -13.61
C GLN A 415 -12.41 12.28 -13.35
N LEU A 416 -13.73 12.44 -13.47
CA LEU A 416 -14.70 11.33 -13.39
C LEU A 416 -14.56 10.36 -14.57
N GLN A 417 -14.36 10.86 -15.80
CA GLN A 417 -14.09 9.99 -16.96
C GLN A 417 -12.79 9.18 -16.79
N ASP A 418 -11.71 9.80 -16.31
CA ASP A 418 -10.43 9.11 -16.12
C ASP A 418 -10.44 8.12 -14.94
N THR A 419 -11.20 8.40 -13.87
CA THR A 419 -11.42 7.39 -12.82
C THR A 419 -12.30 6.24 -13.29
N GLY A 420 -13.32 6.50 -14.12
CA GLY A 420 -14.11 5.47 -14.80
C GLY A 420 -13.25 4.54 -15.66
N ARG A 421 -12.39 5.10 -16.53
CA ARG A 421 -11.43 4.34 -17.36
C ARG A 421 -10.50 3.44 -16.52
N ARG A 422 -10.02 3.93 -15.37
CA ARG A 422 -9.19 3.14 -14.44
C ARG A 422 -9.97 2.00 -13.81
N LEU A 423 -11.21 2.24 -13.38
CA LEU A 423 -12.09 1.19 -12.84
C LEU A 423 -12.44 0.13 -13.89
N GLU A 424 -12.67 0.52 -15.15
CA GLU A 424 -12.84 -0.44 -16.24
C GLU A 424 -11.59 -1.30 -16.46
N SER A 425 -10.40 -0.70 -16.44
CA SER A 425 -9.13 -1.44 -16.59
C SER A 425 -8.94 -2.46 -15.47
N LEU A 426 -9.11 -2.05 -14.21
CA LEU A 426 -9.03 -2.94 -13.04
C LEU A 426 -10.12 -4.03 -13.04
N SER A 427 -11.30 -3.75 -13.60
CA SER A 427 -12.37 -4.74 -13.77
C SER A 427 -12.01 -5.82 -14.80
N ARG A 428 -11.35 -5.44 -15.90
CA ARG A 428 -10.85 -6.38 -16.92
C ARG A 428 -9.72 -7.25 -16.37
N GLU A 429 -8.75 -6.64 -15.68
CA GLU A 429 -7.65 -7.34 -14.99
C GLU A 429 -8.19 -8.35 -13.97
N LYS A 430 -9.17 -7.95 -13.16
CA LYS A 430 -9.84 -8.84 -12.20
C LYS A 430 -10.53 -10.03 -12.86
N GLU A 431 -11.21 -9.84 -14.00
CA GLU A 431 -11.87 -10.94 -14.70
C GLU A 431 -10.86 -11.87 -15.40
N GLN A 432 -9.73 -11.34 -15.90
CA GLN A 432 -8.62 -12.16 -16.40
C GLN A 432 -8.03 -13.03 -15.28
N LEU A 433 -7.70 -12.45 -14.13
CA LEU A 433 -7.19 -13.17 -12.97
C LEU A 433 -8.22 -14.19 -12.43
N ALA A 434 -9.53 -13.90 -12.54
CA ALA A 434 -10.60 -14.81 -12.19
C ALA A 434 -10.78 -15.97 -13.20
N GLN A 435 -10.33 -15.82 -14.45
CA GLN A 435 -10.29 -16.88 -15.46
C GLN A 435 -9.05 -17.76 -15.30
N GLU A 436 -7.88 -17.17 -15.03
CA GLU A 436 -6.67 -17.92 -14.66
C GLU A 436 -6.91 -18.79 -13.41
N LEU A 437 -7.55 -18.23 -12.38
CA LEU A 437 -7.94 -18.98 -11.19
C LEU A 437 -8.99 -20.08 -11.45
N ARG A 438 -9.78 -20.01 -12.54
CA ARG A 438 -10.65 -21.14 -12.98
C ARG A 438 -9.80 -22.23 -13.64
N GLN A 439 -8.96 -21.86 -14.61
CA GLN A 439 -8.07 -22.79 -15.32
C GLN A 439 -7.14 -23.57 -14.36
N VAL A 440 -6.53 -22.89 -13.37
CA VAL A 440 -5.68 -23.53 -12.35
C VAL A 440 -6.48 -24.49 -11.47
N ARG A 441 -7.74 -24.17 -11.12
CA ARG A 441 -8.62 -25.07 -10.35
C ARG A 441 -9.05 -26.28 -11.15
N GLU A 442 -9.38 -26.10 -12.43
CA GLU A 442 -9.75 -27.18 -13.36
C GLU A 442 -8.57 -28.13 -13.59
N ALA A 443 -7.36 -27.60 -13.81
CA ALA A 443 -6.13 -28.39 -13.89
C ALA A 443 -5.84 -29.16 -12.58
N TYR A 444 -6.01 -28.52 -11.43
CA TYR A 444 -5.85 -29.18 -10.12
C TYR A 444 -6.90 -30.29 -9.91
N GLN A 445 -8.16 -30.09 -10.30
CA GLN A 445 -9.20 -31.12 -10.22
C GLN A 445 -8.91 -32.30 -11.15
N ALA A 446 -8.46 -32.06 -12.38
CA ALA A 446 -8.05 -33.10 -13.31
C ALA A 446 -6.86 -33.91 -12.78
N MET A 447 -5.85 -33.24 -12.19
CA MET A 447 -4.71 -33.90 -11.57
C MET A 447 -5.12 -34.72 -10.33
N ALA A 448 -6.02 -34.20 -9.49
CA ALA A 448 -6.56 -34.92 -8.34
C ALA A 448 -7.34 -36.19 -8.77
N GLY A 449 -8.14 -36.10 -9.83
CA GLY A 449 -8.84 -37.25 -10.43
C GLY A 449 -7.87 -38.33 -10.91
N SER A 450 -6.86 -37.94 -11.70
CA SER A 450 -5.80 -38.84 -12.18
C SER A 450 -5.05 -39.54 -11.03
N MET A 451 -4.78 -38.82 -9.93
CA MET A 451 -4.17 -39.40 -8.73
C MET A 451 -5.10 -40.37 -7.99
N THR A 452 -6.42 -40.16 -7.99
CA THR A 452 -7.37 -41.15 -7.46
C THR A 452 -7.48 -42.39 -8.35
N ASP A 453 -7.44 -42.24 -9.67
CA ASP A 453 -7.48 -43.34 -10.63
C ASP A 453 -6.19 -44.18 -10.57
N GLN A 454 -5.02 -43.54 -10.50
CA GLN A 454 -3.75 -44.24 -10.27
C GLN A 454 -3.76 -45.01 -8.94
N LYS A 455 -4.34 -44.45 -7.88
CA LYS A 455 -4.48 -45.12 -6.57
C LYS A 455 -5.47 -46.28 -6.60
N ALA A 456 -6.52 -46.20 -7.42
CA ALA A 456 -7.44 -47.32 -7.66
C ALA A 456 -6.75 -48.44 -8.47
N LEU A 457 -5.98 -48.07 -9.51
CA LEU A 457 -5.22 -49.00 -10.34
C LEU A 457 -4.14 -49.73 -9.53
N MET A 458 -3.38 -49.05 -8.66
CA MET A 458 -2.41 -49.72 -7.79
C MET A 458 -3.08 -50.75 -6.86
N LYS A 459 -4.24 -50.42 -6.26
CA LYS A 459 -5.01 -51.37 -5.45
C LYS A 459 -5.50 -52.58 -6.24
N ALA A 460 -5.91 -52.38 -7.49
CA ALA A 460 -6.28 -53.48 -8.38
C ALA A 460 -5.07 -54.39 -8.66
N VAL A 461 -3.93 -53.80 -9.02
CA VAL A 461 -2.68 -54.55 -9.26
C VAL A 461 -2.16 -55.26 -8.00
N GLU A 462 -2.32 -54.69 -6.80
CA GLU A 462 -2.00 -55.36 -5.53
C GLU A 462 -2.96 -56.54 -5.26
N SER A 463 -4.26 -56.35 -5.49
CA SER A 463 -5.26 -57.43 -5.39
C SER A 463 -4.96 -58.56 -6.37
N ASP A 464 -4.69 -58.24 -7.63
CA ASP A 464 -4.37 -59.20 -8.68
C ASP A 464 -3.04 -59.91 -8.41
N LYS A 465 -2.03 -59.21 -7.87
CA LYS A 465 -0.78 -59.82 -7.39
C LYS A 465 -1.05 -60.85 -6.29
N VAL A 466 -1.93 -60.55 -5.33
CA VAL A 466 -2.32 -61.49 -4.26
C VAL A 466 -3.13 -62.66 -4.83
N ALA A 467 -4.05 -62.41 -5.77
CA ALA A 467 -4.84 -63.45 -6.44
C ALA A 467 -3.95 -64.38 -7.27
N LEU A 468 -3.02 -63.83 -8.06
CA LEU A 468 -2.03 -64.57 -8.84
C LEU A 468 -1.08 -65.36 -7.90
N SER A 469 -0.66 -64.78 -6.78
CA SER A 469 0.16 -65.49 -5.78
C SER A 469 -0.58 -66.69 -5.19
N ARG A 470 -1.86 -66.52 -4.83
CA ARG A 470 -2.72 -67.62 -4.36
C ARG A 470 -2.93 -68.68 -5.43
N ALA A 471 -3.18 -68.27 -6.68
CA ALA A 471 -3.32 -69.18 -7.81
C ALA A 471 -1.99 -69.90 -8.14
N MET A 472 -0.83 -69.28 -7.94
CA MET A 472 0.48 -69.93 -8.08
C MET A 472 0.73 -70.94 -6.96
N VAL A 473 0.36 -70.63 -5.71
CA VAL A 473 0.40 -71.61 -4.60
C VAL A 473 -0.54 -72.77 -4.86
N GLN A 474 -1.78 -72.52 -5.29
CA GLN A 474 -2.72 -73.58 -5.68
C GLN A 474 -2.21 -74.40 -6.87
N ASN A 475 -1.59 -73.79 -7.89
CA ASN A 475 -0.95 -74.52 -8.98
C ASN A 475 0.30 -75.30 -8.53
N LYS A 476 0.99 -74.87 -7.48
CA LYS A 476 2.08 -75.63 -6.86
C LYS A 476 1.54 -76.83 -6.09
N GLU A 477 0.54 -76.64 -5.22
CA GLU A 477 -0.16 -77.72 -4.52
C GLU A 477 -0.81 -78.72 -5.49
N LEU A 478 -1.41 -78.24 -6.59
CA LEU A 478 -1.99 -79.11 -7.62
C LEU A 478 -0.90 -79.86 -8.40
N LYS A 479 0.27 -79.26 -8.66
CA LYS A 479 1.42 -79.98 -9.23
C LYS A 479 2.01 -80.99 -8.27
N GLU A 480 2.09 -80.67 -6.97
CA GLU A 480 2.55 -81.58 -5.92
C GLU A 480 1.58 -82.75 -5.75
N ARG A 481 0.27 -82.50 -5.74
CA ARG A 481 -0.76 -83.57 -5.74
C ARG A 481 -0.83 -84.35 -7.05
N LEU A 482 -0.58 -83.72 -8.20
CA LEU A 482 -0.48 -84.44 -9.48
C LEU A 482 0.80 -85.27 -9.55
N GLN A 483 1.90 -84.82 -8.97
CA GLN A 483 3.12 -85.61 -8.83
C GLN A 483 2.89 -86.75 -7.84
N GLU A 484 2.30 -86.50 -6.66
CA GLU A 484 1.94 -87.54 -5.71
C GLU A 484 0.96 -88.56 -6.33
N LEU A 485 -0.03 -88.11 -7.11
CA LEU A 485 -0.91 -88.98 -7.89
C LEU A 485 -0.19 -89.67 -9.05
N THR A 486 0.92 -89.13 -9.56
CA THR A 486 1.77 -89.77 -10.57
C THR A 486 2.66 -90.83 -9.92
N ASP A 487 3.22 -90.58 -8.73
CA ASP A 487 4.00 -91.54 -7.95
C ASP A 487 3.08 -92.68 -7.42
N GLN A 488 1.86 -92.33 -6.99
CA GLN A 488 0.78 -93.27 -6.71
C GLN A 488 0.32 -93.99 -7.98
N LEU A 489 0.31 -93.36 -9.16
CA LEU A 489 0.01 -94.03 -10.43
C LEU A 489 1.18 -94.86 -10.97
N GLU A 490 2.45 -94.59 -10.64
CA GLU A 490 3.58 -95.43 -11.02
C GLU A 490 3.67 -96.66 -10.11
N SER A 491 3.41 -96.50 -8.81
CA SER A 491 3.25 -97.62 -7.88
C SER A 491 1.95 -98.42 -8.14
N ALA A 492 0.85 -97.77 -8.53
CA ALA A 492 -0.36 -98.46 -9.01
C ALA A 492 -0.15 -99.10 -10.38
N ARG A 493 0.61 -98.52 -11.30
CA ARG A 493 0.96 -99.12 -12.62
C ARG A 493 1.98 -100.25 -12.50
N ALA A 494 2.76 -100.26 -11.43
CA ALA A 494 3.55 -101.41 -10.99
C ALA A 494 2.69 -102.53 -10.35
N SER A 495 1.37 -102.34 -10.20
CA SER A 495 0.46 -103.33 -9.59
C SER A 495 -0.89 -103.58 -10.30
N ALA A 496 -1.38 -102.71 -11.19
CA ALA A 496 -2.67 -102.81 -11.90
C ALA A 496 -2.79 -101.90 -13.15
N THR A 497 -3.93 -101.95 -13.86
CA THR A 497 -4.11 -101.47 -15.26
C THR A 497 -5.50 -100.82 -15.52
N VAL A 498 -5.64 -99.90 -16.51
CA VAL A 498 -6.86 -99.51 -17.33
C VAL A 498 -7.82 -98.30 -16.95
N THR A 499 -7.71 -97.17 -17.71
CA THR A 499 -8.68 -96.15 -18.34
C THR A 499 -9.74 -95.18 -17.64
N PRO A 500 -10.19 -94.01 -18.26
CA PRO A 500 -10.95 -92.82 -17.65
C PRO A 500 -12.12 -92.04 -18.47
N ASP A 501 -12.78 -90.92 -17.97
CA ASP A 501 -13.52 -89.71 -18.67
C ASP A 501 -14.47 -88.78 -17.74
N VAL A 502 -15.29 -87.68 -18.05
CA VAL A 502 -15.25 -86.31 -18.77
C VAL A 502 -16.51 -85.29 -18.67
N ALA A 503 -16.34 -83.91 -18.51
CA ALA A 503 -17.12 -82.59 -18.83
C ALA A 503 -18.65 -82.22 -18.45
N ALA A 504 -19.40 -81.05 -18.63
CA ALA A 504 -19.35 -79.56 -19.05
C ALA A 504 -20.69 -78.63 -18.80
N GLU A 505 -20.74 -77.26 -19.07
CA GLU A 505 -21.86 -76.35 -19.70
C GLU A 505 -22.64 -75.03 -19.10
N ARG A 506 -22.97 -73.95 -19.96
CA ARG A 506 -24.07 -72.80 -20.10
C ARG A 506 -24.15 -71.41 -19.27
N GLY A 507 -24.86 -70.20 -19.47
CA GLY A 507 -25.79 -69.30 -20.35
C GLY A 507 -26.31 -67.92 -19.63
N ARG A 508 -27.09 -66.77 -19.96
CA ARG A 508 -27.79 -65.83 -21.00
C ARG A 508 -28.38 -64.43 -20.33
N GLU A 509 -29.15 -63.32 -20.73
CA GLU A 509 -29.82 -62.47 -21.88
C GLU A 509 -30.40 -60.96 -21.50
N VAL A 510 -31.12 -60.08 -22.33
CA VAL A 510 -31.38 -58.51 -22.18
C VAL A 510 -32.67 -57.73 -22.86
N GLN A 511 -33.16 -56.45 -22.52
CA GLN A 511 -34.28 -55.56 -23.21
C GLN A 511 -34.47 -53.92 -23.00
N SER A 512 -35.59 -53.16 -23.42
CA SER A 512 -35.75 -51.60 -23.69
C SER A 512 -37.18 -50.81 -23.87
N MET A 513 -37.34 -49.45 -24.25
CA MET A 513 -38.41 -48.58 -25.05
C MET A 513 -39.14 -47.16 -24.63
N GLU A 514 -39.92 -46.36 -25.49
CA GLU A 514 -40.39 -44.84 -25.40
C GLU A 514 -41.69 -44.22 -26.23
N VAL A 515 -42.22 -42.90 -26.14
CA VAL A 515 -43.46 -42.22 -26.87
C VAL A 515 -43.74 -40.58 -26.94
N GLN A 516 -44.89 -39.93 -27.46
CA GLN A 516 -45.20 -38.43 -27.86
C GLN A 516 -46.65 -37.64 -27.64
N THR A 517 -47.14 -36.59 -28.44
CA THR A 517 -48.21 -35.45 -28.17
C THR A 517 -49.13 -34.75 -29.33
N GLU A 518 -50.34 -34.06 -29.11
CA GLU A 518 -51.11 -33.07 -30.08
C GLU A 518 -52.44 -32.23 -29.62
N ALA A 519 -53.12 -31.28 -30.41
CA ALA A 519 -54.43 -30.46 -30.12
C ALA A 519 -55.15 -29.49 -31.23
N VAL A 520 -56.51 -29.13 -31.22
CA VAL A 520 -57.34 -28.21 -32.19
C VAL A 520 -58.79 -27.64 -31.70
N GLU A 521 -59.43 -26.51 -32.21
CA GLU A 521 -60.95 -26.22 -32.48
C GLU A 521 -61.50 -24.73 -32.89
N PRO A 522 -62.79 -24.47 -33.40
CA PRO A 522 -63.33 -23.20 -34.07
C PRO A 522 -64.85 -22.68 -33.86
N PRO A 523 -65.41 -21.62 -34.57
CA PRO A 523 -66.84 -21.12 -34.53
C PRO A 523 -67.62 -20.71 -35.86
N SER A 524 -68.96 -20.37 -35.85
CA SER A 524 -69.83 -20.04 -37.06
C SER A 524 -71.20 -19.25 -36.86
N PRO A 525 -71.92 -18.70 -37.92
CA PRO A 525 -73.23 -17.95 -37.77
C PRO A 525 -74.40 -18.02 -38.85
N LEU A 526 -75.65 -17.69 -38.41
CA LEU A 526 -76.85 -17.02 -39.07
C LEU A 526 -77.82 -17.67 -40.12
N THR A 527 -79.12 -17.24 -40.09
CA THR A 527 -80.25 -17.50 -41.05
C THR A 527 -81.32 -16.36 -41.11
N ASN A 528 -82.28 -16.40 -42.07
CA ASN A 528 -83.23 -15.32 -42.47
C ASN A 528 -84.72 -15.49 -42.07
N GLY A 529 -85.54 -14.42 -42.08
CA GLY A 529 -87.02 -14.56 -42.22
C GLY A 529 -87.95 -13.31 -42.11
N PHE A 530 -88.76 -13.09 -43.16
CA PHE A 530 -90.11 -12.46 -43.20
C PHE A 530 -90.37 -10.93 -43.01
N SER A 531 -91.48 -10.50 -43.65
CA SER A 531 -92.15 -9.19 -43.57
C SER A 531 -93.66 -9.38 -43.81
N PRO A 532 -94.53 -8.54 -43.22
CA PRO A 532 -95.63 -7.94 -44.00
C PRO A 532 -95.82 -6.43 -43.74
N VAL A 533 -96.56 -5.76 -44.64
CA VAL A 533 -96.78 -4.31 -44.66
C VAL A 533 -98.25 -3.95 -44.37
N PRO A 534 -98.50 -2.97 -43.50
CA PRO A 534 -99.63 -2.04 -43.63
C PRO A 534 -99.19 -0.64 -44.10
N LEU A 535 -100.09 0.09 -44.77
CA LEU A 535 -99.84 1.46 -45.24
C LEU A 535 -100.16 2.48 -44.13
N GLU A 536 -99.24 3.41 -43.88
CA GLU A 536 -99.46 4.59 -43.03
C GLU A 536 -98.62 5.78 -43.55
N PRO A 537 -98.92 7.04 -43.13
CA PRO A 537 -98.45 8.23 -43.83
C PRO A 537 -96.92 8.37 -43.89
N HIS A 538 -96.39 8.50 -45.11
CA HIS A 538 -94.94 8.63 -45.37
C HIS A 538 -94.26 9.74 -44.56
N PHE A 539 -94.97 10.83 -44.23
CA PHE A 539 -94.45 11.90 -43.38
C PHE A 539 -94.24 11.49 -41.92
N LEU A 540 -95.19 10.79 -41.30
CA LEU A 540 -95.04 10.29 -39.92
C LEU A 540 -93.88 9.30 -39.84
N LYS A 541 -93.81 8.35 -40.77
CA LYS A 541 -92.74 7.35 -40.83
C LYS A 541 -91.36 7.97 -41.09
N ALA A 542 -91.29 9.06 -41.85
CA ALA A 542 -90.06 9.83 -42.03
C ALA A 542 -89.65 10.58 -40.75
N PHE A 543 -90.59 11.12 -39.97
CA PHE A 543 -90.30 11.73 -38.67
C PHE A 543 -89.89 10.69 -37.62
N GLU A 544 -90.53 9.52 -37.56
CA GLU A 544 -90.12 8.41 -36.68
C GLU A 544 -88.70 7.92 -36.99
N VAL A 545 -88.33 7.79 -38.27
CA VAL A 545 -86.96 7.47 -38.69
C VAL A 545 -86.00 8.60 -38.33
N LYS A 546 -86.40 9.87 -38.48
CA LYS A 546 -85.58 11.02 -38.08
C LYS A 546 -85.33 11.05 -36.57
N ILE A 547 -86.35 10.73 -35.77
CA ILE A 547 -86.28 10.65 -34.31
C ILE A 547 -85.38 9.48 -33.89
N ARG A 548 -85.63 8.26 -34.40
CA ARG A 548 -84.75 7.10 -34.14
C ARG A 548 -83.30 7.38 -34.47
N ASN A 549 -83.00 7.94 -35.65
CA ASN A 549 -81.63 8.25 -36.04
C ASN A 549 -80.96 9.24 -35.06
N LEU A 550 -81.70 10.21 -34.51
CA LEU A 550 -81.20 11.14 -33.50
C LEU A 550 -81.08 10.49 -32.11
N GLU A 551 -81.96 9.56 -31.75
CA GLU A 551 -81.88 8.77 -30.52
C GLU A 551 -80.67 7.82 -30.55
N ASP A 552 -80.45 7.13 -31.68
CA ASP A 552 -79.30 6.25 -31.94
C ASP A 552 -77.99 7.05 -31.97
N GLU A 553 -77.98 8.25 -32.56
CA GLU A 553 -76.83 9.17 -32.53
C GLU A 553 -76.52 9.63 -31.10
N VAL A 554 -77.53 10.02 -30.31
CA VAL A 554 -77.38 10.37 -28.89
C VAL A 554 -76.90 9.16 -28.07
N GLN A 555 -77.34 7.94 -28.36
CA GLN A 555 -76.84 6.72 -27.73
C GLN A 555 -75.39 6.43 -28.14
N MET A 556 -75.00 6.65 -29.39
CA MET A 556 -73.62 6.53 -29.84
C MET A 556 -72.70 7.51 -29.09
N TYR A 557 -73.13 8.77 -28.92
CA TYR A 557 -72.38 9.75 -28.13
C TYR A 557 -72.27 9.34 -26.65
N LYS A 558 -73.36 8.89 -26.02
CA LYS A 558 -73.33 8.38 -24.63
C LYS A 558 -72.41 7.18 -24.47
N ASN A 559 -72.50 6.19 -25.35
CA ASN A 559 -71.65 5.00 -25.31
C ASN A 559 -70.18 5.34 -25.53
N ARG A 560 -69.86 6.25 -26.46
CA ARG A 560 -68.49 6.76 -26.66
C ARG A 560 -67.97 7.49 -25.42
N GLN A 561 -68.81 8.28 -24.75
CA GLN A 561 -68.43 8.96 -23.51
C GLN A 561 -68.19 7.96 -22.37
N ILE A 562 -69.06 6.97 -22.18
CA ILE A 562 -68.89 5.90 -21.18
C ILE A 562 -67.61 5.08 -21.45
N GLN A 563 -67.27 4.82 -22.72
CA GLN A 563 -66.00 4.19 -23.08
C GLN A 563 -64.80 5.07 -22.68
N GLY A 564 -64.83 6.37 -23.01
CA GLY A 564 -63.78 7.31 -22.61
C GLY A 564 -63.61 7.44 -21.10
N ASP A 565 -64.71 7.56 -20.35
CA ASP A 565 -64.70 7.62 -18.88
C ASP A 565 -64.13 6.32 -18.27
N SER A 566 -64.48 5.16 -18.83
CA SER A 566 -63.96 3.85 -18.43
C SER A 566 -62.46 3.71 -18.72
N GLU A 567 -62.00 4.15 -19.88
CA GLU A 567 -60.59 4.15 -20.28
C GLU A 567 -59.76 5.10 -19.40
N VAL A 568 -60.29 6.28 -19.06
CA VAL A 568 -59.68 7.22 -18.09
C VAL A 568 -59.59 6.58 -16.69
N ILE A 569 -60.59 5.84 -16.24
CA ILE A 569 -60.54 5.11 -14.96
C ILE A 569 -59.46 4.02 -14.99
N TYR A 570 -59.36 3.25 -16.09
CA TYR A 570 -58.32 2.23 -16.26
C TYR A 570 -56.91 2.83 -16.24
N LEU A 571 -56.66 3.89 -17.02
CA LEU A 571 -55.37 4.59 -17.07
C LEU A 571 -55.00 5.20 -15.72
N LYS A 572 -55.97 5.79 -15.00
CA LYS A 572 -55.76 6.35 -13.66
C LYS A 572 -55.42 5.28 -12.62
N ASN A 573 -56.05 4.11 -12.69
CA ASN A 573 -55.71 2.98 -11.82
C ASN A 573 -54.32 2.40 -12.15
N ALA A 574 -53.98 2.25 -13.44
CA ALA A 574 -52.67 1.78 -13.88
C ALA A 574 -51.52 2.72 -13.46
N LEU A 575 -51.74 4.04 -13.52
CA LEU A 575 -50.80 5.04 -13.00
C LEU A 575 -50.64 4.91 -11.48
N ARG A 576 -51.73 4.79 -10.72
CA ARG A 576 -51.68 4.65 -9.26
C ARG A 576 -50.93 3.39 -8.81
N ILE A 577 -51.11 2.28 -9.53
CA ILE A 577 -50.37 1.02 -9.30
C ILE A 577 -48.88 1.25 -9.52
N LYS A 578 -48.46 1.90 -10.62
CA LYS A 578 -47.04 2.20 -10.86
C LYS A 578 -46.42 3.15 -9.84
N GLU A 579 -47.19 4.11 -9.31
CA GLU A 579 -46.74 4.96 -8.19
C GLU A 579 -46.58 4.16 -6.88
N GLU A 580 -47.45 3.17 -6.63
CA GLU A 580 -47.37 2.27 -5.47
C GLU A 580 -46.19 1.29 -5.61
N GLU A 581 -45.96 0.71 -6.79
CA GLU A 581 -44.80 -0.13 -7.14
C GLU A 581 -43.48 0.63 -6.97
N GLY A 582 -43.39 1.86 -7.48
CA GLY A 582 -42.19 2.69 -7.37
C GLY A 582 -41.83 3.03 -5.91
N ARG A 583 -42.84 3.30 -5.06
CA ARG A 583 -42.63 3.50 -3.61
C ARG A 583 -42.21 2.22 -2.90
N LEU A 584 -42.71 1.06 -3.33
CA LEU A 584 -42.32 -0.23 -2.75
C LEU A 584 -40.86 -0.59 -3.09
N LEU A 585 -40.41 -0.25 -4.30
CA LEU A 585 -39.03 -0.36 -4.75
C LEU A 585 -38.08 0.54 -3.93
N ASP A 586 -38.37 1.85 -3.83
CA ASP A 586 -37.58 2.79 -2.98
C ASP A 586 -37.47 2.27 -1.54
N LEU A 587 -38.59 1.84 -0.95
CA LEU A 587 -38.60 1.29 0.41
C LEU A 587 -37.76 0.01 0.53
N THR A 588 -37.79 -0.88 -0.46
CA THR A 588 -37.00 -2.12 -0.46
C THR A 588 -35.51 -1.86 -0.65
N GLU A 589 -35.14 -0.96 -1.57
CA GLU A 589 -33.74 -0.56 -1.77
C GLU A 589 -33.18 0.12 -0.52
N ARG A 590 -33.97 0.99 0.11
CA ARG A 590 -33.62 1.67 1.37
C ARG A 590 -33.47 0.69 2.55
N ILE A 591 -34.33 -0.33 2.65
CA ILE A 591 -34.17 -1.43 3.62
C ILE A 591 -32.89 -2.23 3.34
N GLY A 592 -32.57 -2.48 2.07
CA GLY A 592 -31.31 -3.09 1.65
C GLY A 592 -30.09 -2.27 2.06
N ALA A 593 -30.14 -0.95 1.85
CA ALA A 593 -29.10 -0.02 2.28
C ALA A 593 -28.90 -0.02 3.81
N TYR A 594 -29.98 -0.01 4.59
CA TYR A 594 -29.90 -0.10 6.05
C TYR A 594 -29.30 -1.43 6.52
N LYS A 595 -29.70 -2.57 5.95
CA LYS A 595 -29.10 -3.88 6.28
C LYS A 595 -27.61 -3.96 5.92
N ASN A 596 -27.22 -3.38 4.78
CA ASN A 596 -25.81 -3.30 4.37
C ASN A 596 -24.99 -2.39 5.31
N LEU A 597 -25.60 -1.34 5.87
CA LEU A 597 -24.97 -0.48 6.88
C LEU A 597 -24.85 -1.21 8.23
N GLU A 598 -25.91 -1.89 8.67
CA GLU A 598 -25.95 -2.72 9.87
C GLU A 598 -24.87 -3.82 9.84
N HIS A 599 -24.78 -4.59 8.75
CA HIS A 599 -23.73 -5.60 8.58
C HIS A 599 -22.31 -5.00 8.65
N LYS A 600 -22.08 -3.82 8.05
CA LYS A 600 -20.79 -3.12 8.14
C LYS A 600 -20.49 -2.66 9.57
N PHE A 601 -21.50 -2.17 10.29
CA PHE A 601 -21.36 -1.70 11.67
C PHE A 601 -21.06 -2.86 12.63
N ILE A 602 -21.74 -4.01 12.46
CA ILE A 602 -21.47 -5.24 13.22
C ILE A 602 -20.07 -5.79 12.89
N ALA A 603 -19.65 -5.78 11.62
CA ALA A 603 -18.30 -6.20 11.24
C ALA A 603 -17.20 -5.30 11.84
N ALA A 604 -17.38 -3.97 11.78
CA ALA A 604 -16.46 -3.01 12.40
C ALA A 604 -16.41 -3.16 13.93
N MET A 605 -17.55 -3.38 14.59
CA MET A 605 -17.60 -3.62 16.04
C MET A 605 -16.92 -4.92 16.45
N LYS A 606 -17.00 -5.99 15.63
CA LYS A 606 -16.22 -7.21 15.85
C LYS A 606 -14.73 -6.94 15.70
N GLN A 607 -14.29 -6.35 14.59
CA GLN A 607 -12.88 -6.00 14.39
C GLN A 607 -12.33 -5.11 15.51
N ASN A 608 -13.13 -4.19 16.06
CA ASN A 608 -12.73 -3.34 17.18
C ASN A 608 -12.64 -4.11 18.51
N ALA A 609 -13.43 -5.16 18.70
CA ALA A 609 -13.30 -6.07 19.84
C ALA A 609 -12.08 -6.99 19.68
N ASP A 610 -11.89 -7.59 18.51
CA ASP A 610 -10.73 -8.43 18.16
C ASP A 610 -9.41 -7.65 18.34
N LEU A 611 -9.37 -6.38 17.91
CA LEU A 611 -8.24 -5.47 18.11
C LEU A 611 -8.02 -5.10 19.58
N SER A 612 -9.09 -4.97 20.39
CA SER A 612 -8.96 -4.71 21.83
C SER A 612 -8.36 -5.93 22.54
N GLU A 613 -8.81 -7.15 22.20
CA GLU A 613 -8.24 -8.37 22.78
C GLU A 613 -6.75 -8.52 22.40
N HIS A 614 -6.37 -8.18 21.16
CA HIS A 614 -4.96 -8.16 20.76
C HIS A 614 -4.14 -7.06 21.47
N ILE A 615 -4.73 -5.93 21.84
CA ILE A 615 -4.07 -4.93 22.69
C ILE A 615 -3.84 -5.49 24.10
N ASP A 616 -4.87 -6.07 24.73
CA ASP A 616 -4.76 -6.67 26.07
C ASP A 616 -3.70 -7.79 26.10
N GLN A 617 -3.64 -8.62 25.05
CA GLN A 617 -2.60 -9.65 24.86
C GLN A 617 -1.20 -9.05 24.74
N LEU A 618 -1.03 -7.95 23.98
CA LEU A 618 0.26 -7.26 23.84
C LEU A 618 0.69 -6.54 25.12
N GLU A 619 -0.23 -5.94 25.87
CA GLU A 619 0.06 -5.34 27.18
C GLU A 619 0.53 -6.39 28.19
N HIS A 620 -0.08 -7.58 28.21
CA HIS A 620 0.41 -8.69 29.03
C HIS A 620 1.84 -9.13 28.65
N VAL A 621 2.15 -9.23 27.35
CA VAL A 621 3.50 -9.58 26.88
C VAL A 621 4.52 -8.48 27.23
N ILE A 622 4.14 -7.20 27.11
CA ILE A 622 4.99 -6.07 27.52
C ILE A 622 5.27 -6.12 29.04
N MET A 623 4.26 -6.40 29.86
CA MET A 623 4.40 -6.53 31.32
C MET A 623 5.32 -7.71 31.70
N GLN A 624 5.23 -8.85 31.00
CA GLN A 624 6.16 -9.96 31.20
C GLN A 624 7.60 -9.57 30.81
N LEU A 625 7.81 -8.98 29.63
CA LEU A 625 9.12 -8.54 29.16
C LEU A 625 9.75 -7.46 30.06
N GLN A 626 8.93 -6.63 30.71
CA GLN A 626 9.39 -5.69 31.74
C GLN A 626 9.94 -6.44 32.97
N GLY A 627 9.21 -7.41 33.53
CA GLY A 627 9.69 -8.23 34.65
C GLY A 627 10.95 -9.05 34.32
N GLU A 628 11.04 -9.58 33.09
CA GLU A 628 12.27 -10.22 32.59
C GLU A 628 13.43 -9.22 32.48
N THR A 629 13.17 -7.99 32.02
CA THR A 629 14.18 -6.92 31.93
C THR A 629 14.67 -6.46 33.31
N GLU A 630 13.78 -6.33 34.30
CA GLU A 630 14.13 -6.03 35.69
C GLU A 630 15.01 -7.14 36.28
N THR A 631 14.62 -8.40 36.06
CA THR A 631 15.40 -9.59 36.49
C THR A 631 16.80 -9.62 35.87
N ILE A 632 16.93 -9.29 34.58
CA ILE A 632 18.22 -9.15 33.90
C ILE A 632 19.05 -8.00 34.50
N GLY A 633 18.41 -6.91 34.91
CA GLY A 633 19.05 -5.80 35.65
C GLY A 633 19.68 -6.27 36.96
N ASP A 634 18.96 -7.06 37.76
CA ASP A 634 19.47 -7.64 39.00
C ASP A 634 20.65 -8.59 38.76
N TYR A 635 20.59 -9.45 37.73
CA TYR A 635 21.72 -10.30 37.34
C TYR A 635 22.95 -9.49 36.93
N ILE A 636 22.77 -8.38 36.21
CA ILE A 636 23.88 -7.47 35.85
C ILE A 636 24.49 -6.84 37.11
N ALA A 637 23.67 -6.40 38.08
CA ALA A 637 24.15 -5.85 39.35
C ALA A 637 24.92 -6.89 40.19
N LEU A 638 24.39 -8.12 40.28
CA LEU A 638 25.05 -9.25 40.94
C LEU A 638 26.41 -9.56 40.30
N TYR A 639 26.47 -9.67 38.97
CA TYR A 639 27.70 -9.96 38.23
C TYR A 639 28.74 -8.84 38.36
N GLN A 640 28.32 -7.57 38.30
CA GLN A 640 29.22 -6.43 38.56
C GLN A 640 29.81 -6.48 39.98
N ASN A 641 28.99 -6.79 40.99
CA ASN A 641 29.44 -6.92 42.37
C ASN A 641 30.43 -8.09 42.53
N GLN A 642 30.09 -9.27 42.00
CA GLN A 642 30.96 -10.45 42.00
C GLN A 642 32.31 -10.18 41.32
N ARG A 643 32.31 -9.50 40.17
CA ARG A 643 33.54 -9.13 39.43
C ARG A 643 34.39 -8.11 40.19
N ASN A 644 33.77 -7.19 40.92
CA ASN A 644 34.47 -6.24 41.79
C ASN A 644 35.08 -6.94 43.02
N LEU A 645 34.34 -7.85 43.65
CA LEU A 645 34.80 -8.67 44.78
C LEU A 645 35.98 -9.57 44.38
N GLN A 646 35.93 -10.18 43.19
CA GLN A 646 37.02 -10.99 42.65
C GLN A 646 38.26 -10.14 42.38
N ARG A 647 38.13 -8.98 41.71
CA ARG A 647 39.23 -8.03 41.52
C ARG A 647 39.87 -7.61 42.85
N GLN A 648 39.08 -7.42 43.91
CA GLN A 648 39.59 -7.09 45.25
C GLN A 648 40.41 -8.24 45.86
N ARG A 649 39.93 -9.50 45.75
CA ARG A 649 40.67 -10.69 46.19
C ARG A 649 41.99 -10.86 45.43
N ASP A 650 41.98 -10.64 44.12
CA ASP A 650 43.18 -10.82 43.29
C ASP A 650 44.21 -9.70 43.54
N LEU A 651 43.77 -8.47 43.83
CA LEU A 651 44.65 -7.41 44.36
C LEU A 651 45.27 -7.79 45.72
N GLN A 652 44.49 -8.40 46.63
CA GLN A 652 45.01 -8.89 47.92
C GLN A 652 46.03 -10.02 47.75
N LYS A 653 45.76 -11.01 46.89
CA LYS A 653 46.71 -12.09 46.55
C LYS A 653 48.00 -11.52 45.96
N ASN A 654 47.90 -10.61 45.00
CA ASN A 654 49.07 -10.01 44.35
C ASN A 654 49.93 -9.20 45.34
N ALA A 655 49.30 -8.50 46.30
CA ALA A 655 50.02 -7.83 47.39
C ALA A 655 50.73 -8.81 48.34
N GLN A 656 50.11 -9.96 48.66
CA GLN A 656 50.75 -11.03 49.44
C GLN A 656 51.94 -11.65 48.67
N ILE A 657 51.78 -11.95 47.38
CA ILE A 657 52.85 -12.48 46.52
C ILE A 657 54.03 -11.50 46.45
N ALA A 658 53.78 -10.20 46.25
CA ALA A 658 54.83 -9.18 46.24
C ALA A 658 55.58 -9.09 47.58
N SER A 659 54.87 -9.22 48.71
CA SER A 659 55.46 -9.26 50.05
C SER A 659 56.35 -10.50 50.24
N LEU A 660 55.90 -11.69 49.82
CA LEU A 660 56.67 -12.93 49.87
C LEU A 660 57.91 -12.88 48.95
N GLN A 661 57.78 -12.30 47.75
CA GLN A 661 58.91 -12.07 46.84
C GLN A 661 59.97 -11.14 47.47
N LEU A 662 59.54 -10.06 48.13
CA LEU A 662 60.43 -9.15 48.86
C LEU A 662 61.13 -9.85 50.03
N GLN A 663 60.41 -10.65 50.83
CA GLN A 663 61.00 -11.44 51.91
C GLN A 663 61.99 -12.50 51.39
N HIS A 664 61.66 -13.17 50.30
CA HIS A 664 62.55 -14.16 49.66
C HIS A 664 63.83 -13.50 49.12
N GLN A 665 63.74 -12.32 48.50
CA GLN A 665 64.93 -11.57 48.07
C GLN A 665 65.77 -11.13 49.28
N GLN A 666 65.16 -10.59 50.34
CA GLN A 666 65.88 -10.23 51.57
C GLN A 666 66.56 -11.45 52.24
N LEU A 667 65.95 -12.63 52.15
CA LEU A 667 66.56 -13.87 52.64
C LEU A 667 67.75 -14.28 51.75
N LYS A 668 67.60 -14.23 50.42
CA LYS A 668 68.67 -14.47 49.46
C LYS A 668 69.87 -13.53 49.69
N ASP A 669 69.62 -12.25 49.93
CA ASP A 669 70.66 -11.25 50.23
C ASP A 669 71.38 -11.53 51.56
N LYS A 670 70.66 -12.01 52.58
CA LYS A 670 71.25 -12.44 53.86
C LYS A 670 72.07 -13.71 53.69
N VAL A 671 71.57 -14.70 52.95
CA VAL A 671 72.28 -15.95 52.65
C VAL A 671 73.56 -15.68 51.86
N ALA A 672 73.53 -14.79 50.86
CA ALA A 672 74.73 -14.38 50.12
C ALA A 672 75.78 -13.71 51.03
N LYS A 673 75.36 -12.84 51.96
CA LYS A 673 76.26 -12.23 52.96
C LYS A 673 76.87 -13.28 53.91
N LEU A 674 76.09 -14.27 54.33
CA LEU A 674 76.59 -15.36 55.17
C LEU A 674 77.57 -16.28 54.41
N HIS A 675 77.36 -16.51 53.10
CA HIS A 675 78.33 -17.26 52.28
C HIS A 675 79.64 -16.49 52.13
N GLY A 676 79.60 -15.18 51.83
CA GLY A 676 80.82 -14.36 51.76
C GLY A 676 81.62 -14.35 53.06
N LEU A 677 80.94 -14.25 54.21
CA LEU A 677 81.58 -14.35 55.53
C LEU A 677 82.13 -15.76 55.83
N LEU A 678 81.51 -16.82 55.29
CA LEU A 678 82.02 -18.19 55.38
C LEU A 678 83.25 -18.41 54.50
N GLU A 679 83.27 -17.87 53.29
CA GLU A 679 84.45 -17.91 52.40
C GLU A 679 85.63 -17.13 53.02
N GLU A 680 85.35 -15.96 53.61
CA GLU A 680 86.32 -15.14 54.35
C GLU A 680 86.86 -15.85 55.61
N LEU A 681 86.05 -16.68 56.28
CA LEU A 681 86.46 -17.54 57.39
C LEU A 681 87.20 -18.82 56.97
N MET A 682 86.86 -19.41 55.83
CA MET A 682 87.49 -20.66 55.34
C MET A 682 88.78 -20.42 54.55
N GLY A 683 89.04 -19.22 54.04
CA GLY A 683 90.28 -18.85 53.35
C GLY A 683 91.55 -18.84 54.24
N GLY A 684 91.48 -19.33 55.48
CA GLY A 684 92.53 -19.23 56.49
C GLY A 684 93.40 -20.48 56.73
N SER A 685 93.18 -21.62 56.06
CA SER A 685 94.01 -22.82 56.23
C SER A 685 94.06 -23.71 54.99
N GLU A 686 95.27 -24.02 54.52
CA GLU A 686 95.54 -24.98 53.44
C GLU A 686 95.79 -26.43 53.94
N VAL A 687 96.03 -27.31 52.95
CA VAL A 687 96.77 -28.61 52.96
C VAL A 687 95.87 -29.85 52.72
N PRO A 688 96.26 -30.81 51.83
CA PRO A 688 95.25 -31.59 51.08
C PRO A 688 95.44 -33.13 51.11
N SER A 689 94.63 -33.82 50.27
CA SER A 689 94.91 -35.06 49.51
C SER A 689 94.12 -36.35 49.86
N SER A 690 94.09 -37.24 48.85
CA SER A 690 93.58 -38.63 48.82
C SER A 690 92.08 -38.89 48.56
N SER A 691 91.87 -39.95 47.77
CA SER A 691 90.66 -40.73 47.45
C SER A 691 91.14 -42.21 47.38
N PRO A 692 90.31 -43.27 47.23
CA PRO A 692 88.89 -43.33 46.88
C PRO A 692 88.07 -44.38 47.71
N HIS A 693 86.96 -44.88 47.12
CA HIS A 693 86.06 -45.99 47.51
C HIS A 693 84.88 -45.69 48.47
N HIS A 694 83.80 -46.51 48.56
CA HIS A 694 82.94 -47.20 47.57
C HIS A 694 81.80 -47.96 48.32
N LEU A 695 80.52 -47.80 47.94
CA LEU A 695 79.33 -48.54 48.46
C LEU A 695 78.99 -48.34 49.97
N VAL A 696 77.77 -48.54 50.49
CA VAL A 696 76.42 -48.72 49.92
C VAL A 696 75.36 -48.25 50.94
N ALA A 697 74.26 -47.62 50.49
CA ALA A 697 72.91 -47.70 51.09
C ALA A 697 71.90 -46.82 50.31
N GLU A 698 70.95 -47.47 49.66
CA GLU A 698 69.67 -46.87 49.22
C GLU A 698 68.59 -47.14 50.32
N PRO A 699 67.32 -46.63 50.30
CA PRO A 699 66.47 -46.57 49.09
C PRO A 699 65.45 -45.41 48.94
N ASN A 700 64.89 -45.35 47.73
CA ASN A 700 63.51 -44.97 47.37
C ASN A 700 62.83 -43.69 47.93
N SER A 701 62.36 -42.86 47.00
CA SER A 701 61.06 -42.18 47.11
C SER A 701 60.36 -42.16 45.74
N GLY A 702 59.22 -42.83 45.62
CA GLY A 702 58.35 -42.78 44.44
C GLY A 702 56.89 -43.01 44.84
N ASP A 703 55.98 -42.66 43.92
CA ASP A 703 54.54 -43.03 43.90
C ASP A 703 53.65 -42.50 45.06
N VAL A 704 52.42 -42.00 44.87
CA VAL A 704 51.55 -41.64 43.71
C VAL A 704 50.54 -40.58 44.25
N PRO A 705 49.40 -40.22 43.62
CA PRO A 705 49.04 -39.98 42.21
C PRO A 705 48.44 -38.55 42.02
N ASP A 706 47.99 -38.23 40.81
CA ASP A 706 47.00 -37.15 40.58
C ASP A 706 45.94 -37.60 39.55
N THR A 707 44.69 -37.78 39.98
CA THR A 707 43.58 -38.24 39.12
C THR A 707 42.19 -37.75 39.57
N ALA A 708 41.69 -36.74 38.84
CA ALA A 708 40.31 -36.59 38.35
C ALA A 708 39.14 -36.14 39.28
N HIS A 709 38.13 -35.54 38.60
CA HIS A 709 36.81 -35.06 39.05
C HIS A 709 36.82 -33.77 39.92
N GLU A 710 36.00 -32.74 39.66
CA GLU A 710 35.01 -32.51 38.57
C GLU A 710 34.64 -31.01 38.45
N GLU A 711 34.05 -30.61 37.30
CA GLU A 711 33.27 -29.36 37.04
C GLU A 711 33.99 -27.98 37.18
N ASP A 712 33.67 -26.91 36.42
CA ASP A 712 32.88 -26.74 35.17
C ASP A 712 33.52 -25.61 34.30
N LYS A 713 32.95 -25.35 33.13
CA LYS A 713 33.43 -24.45 32.05
C LYS A 713 33.54 -22.97 32.46
N VAL A 714 34.40 -22.24 31.75
CA VAL A 714 34.01 -21.19 30.76
C VAL A 714 35.27 -20.57 30.12
N SER A 715 35.32 -20.50 28.78
CA SER A 715 36.35 -19.72 28.07
C SER A 715 35.99 -18.23 28.07
N VAL A 716 37.02 -17.37 28.18
CA VAL A 716 36.98 -15.99 27.70
C VAL A 716 38.31 -15.68 27.00
N ASP A 717 38.41 -16.08 25.73
CA ASP A 717 39.55 -15.73 24.88
C ASP A 717 39.62 -14.22 24.59
N TYR A 718 40.83 -13.66 24.63
CA TYR A 718 41.14 -12.31 24.19
C TYR A 718 41.90 -12.38 22.85
N ALA A 719 41.27 -11.95 21.76
CA ALA A 719 41.86 -12.03 20.43
C ALA A 719 42.93 -10.95 20.18
N SER A 720 44.05 -11.33 19.53
CA SER A 720 44.92 -10.41 18.78
C SER A 720 45.90 -11.14 17.84
N ASN A 721 45.63 -11.02 16.53
CA ASN A 721 46.54 -10.96 15.37
C ASN A 721 47.90 -11.71 15.33
N GLY A 722 48.15 -12.40 14.21
CA GLY A 722 49.49 -12.31 13.58
C GLY A 722 49.90 -13.30 12.48
N ILE A 723 49.91 -12.83 11.23
CA ILE A 723 50.88 -13.15 10.14
C ILE A 723 50.84 -14.55 9.45
N ALA A 724 50.34 -14.51 8.21
CA ALA A 724 50.74 -15.19 6.96
C ALA A 724 51.56 -16.50 6.94
N GLY A 725 51.10 -17.47 6.12
CA GLY A 725 51.91 -18.57 5.58
C GLY A 725 51.15 -19.48 4.60
N SER A 726 51.55 -19.50 3.32
CA SER A 726 51.02 -20.36 2.24
C SER A 726 52.10 -20.58 1.17
N PRO A 727 52.03 -21.60 0.29
CA PRO A 727 51.26 -22.86 0.35
C PRO A 727 52.19 -24.11 0.24
N LEU A 728 51.64 -25.32 0.22
CA LEU A 728 51.97 -26.38 -0.76
C LEU A 728 51.09 -27.64 -0.60
N ALA A 729 51.05 -28.46 -1.65
CA ALA A 729 50.34 -29.74 -1.76
C ALA A 729 51.21 -30.89 -1.18
N ASP A 730 50.80 -32.17 -1.10
CA ASP A 730 49.88 -32.90 -1.98
C ASP A 730 49.07 -34.04 -1.31
N SER A 731 48.40 -34.84 -2.13
CA SER A 731 47.09 -35.43 -1.86
C SER A 731 46.90 -36.79 -2.55
N SER A 732 46.72 -37.86 -1.77
CA SER A 732 46.58 -39.22 -2.32
C SER A 732 45.71 -40.16 -1.47
N LEU A 733 44.41 -39.87 -1.36
CA LEU A 733 43.38 -40.88 -1.01
C LEU A 733 41.93 -40.47 -1.34
N ALA A 734 41.60 -39.17 -1.37
CA ALA A 734 40.20 -38.69 -1.45
C ALA A 734 39.58 -38.58 -2.89
N ARG A 735 40.34 -38.86 -3.96
CA ARG A 735 39.95 -38.46 -5.34
C ARG A 735 38.81 -39.26 -6.00
N THR A 736 38.23 -40.26 -5.34
CA THR A 736 37.15 -41.09 -5.91
C THR A 736 35.75 -40.53 -5.68
N GLU A 737 35.50 -39.83 -4.57
CA GLU A 737 34.15 -39.36 -4.21
C GLU A 737 33.85 -37.95 -4.75
N GLU A 738 34.83 -37.04 -4.69
CA GLU A 738 34.72 -35.67 -5.24
C GLU A 738 34.34 -35.68 -6.72
N ALA A 739 34.84 -36.65 -7.50
CA ALA A 739 34.53 -36.79 -8.92
C ALA A 739 33.03 -37.05 -9.19
N SER A 740 32.34 -37.73 -8.26
CA SER A 740 30.89 -37.96 -8.34
C SER A 740 30.10 -36.69 -8.02
N VAL A 741 30.47 -35.99 -6.95
CA VAL A 741 29.87 -34.73 -6.53
C VAL A 741 30.05 -33.64 -7.61
N HIS A 742 31.25 -33.52 -8.18
CA HIS A 742 31.51 -32.59 -9.28
C HIS A 742 30.70 -32.91 -10.54
N LYS A 743 30.44 -34.19 -10.82
CA LYS A 743 29.61 -34.63 -11.95
C LYS A 743 28.14 -34.28 -11.73
N LEU A 744 27.64 -34.41 -10.50
CA LEU A 744 26.28 -34.01 -10.10
C LEU A 744 26.11 -32.48 -10.17
N ILE A 745 27.06 -31.71 -9.64
CA ILE A 745 27.05 -30.23 -9.72
C ILE A 745 27.06 -29.76 -11.18
N ARG A 746 27.91 -30.35 -12.04
CA ARG A 746 27.92 -30.08 -13.49
C ARG A 746 26.71 -30.64 -14.25
N GLN A 747 25.83 -31.42 -13.62
CA GLN A 747 24.54 -31.78 -14.19
C GLN A 747 23.52 -30.71 -13.84
N VAL A 748 23.34 -30.43 -12.54
CA VAL A 748 22.44 -29.38 -12.02
C VAL A 748 22.72 -28.02 -12.65
N LEU A 749 23.98 -27.62 -12.84
CA LEU A 749 24.31 -26.35 -13.49
C LEU A 749 23.90 -26.31 -14.97
N ARG A 750 24.05 -27.42 -15.72
CA ARG A 750 23.58 -27.49 -17.12
C ARG A 750 22.06 -27.55 -17.23
N ASP A 751 21.40 -28.17 -16.27
CA ASP A 751 19.94 -28.20 -16.21
C ASP A 751 19.39 -26.79 -15.87
N ILE A 752 20.07 -26.02 -15.02
CA ILE A 752 19.79 -24.61 -14.76
C ILE A 752 20.06 -23.74 -16.00
N GLU A 753 21.22 -23.89 -16.66
CA GLU A 753 21.52 -23.16 -17.92
C GLU A 753 20.50 -23.47 -19.02
N ALA A 754 20.02 -24.71 -19.12
CA ALA A 754 18.96 -25.10 -20.05
C ALA A 754 17.60 -24.47 -19.70
N HIS A 755 17.25 -24.37 -18.41
CA HIS A 755 16.03 -23.69 -17.97
C HIS A 755 16.08 -22.18 -18.20
N VAL A 756 17.20 -21.52 -17.87
CA VAL A 756 17.39 -20.07 -18.13
C VAL A 756 17.36 -19.78 -19.64
N SER A 757 18.02 -20.61 -20.45
CA SER A 757 17.98 -20.50 -21.93
C SER A 757 16.55 -20.67 -22.49
N ALA A 758 15.70 -21.46 -21.82
CA ALA A 758 14.30 -21.64 -22.21
C ALA A 758 13.42 -20.45 -21.81
N GLU A 759 13.66 -19.81 -20.66
CA GLU A 759 12.97 -18.56 -20.28
C GLU A 759 13.39 -17.39 -21.17
N GLU A 760 14.69 -17.23 -21.48
CA GLU A 760 15.17 -16.18 -22.40
C GLU A 760 14.61 -16.37 -23.82
N ALA A 761 14.50 -17.62 -24.30
CA ALA A 761 13.84 -17.93 -25.56
C ALA A 761 12.35 -17.53 -25.56
N GLN A 762 11.62 -17.73 -24.45
CA GLN A 762 10.21 -17.35 -24.32
C GLN A 762 10.03 -15.82 -24.24
N LEU A 763 10.90 -15.09 -23.52
CA LEU A 763 10.88 -13.62 -23.51
C LEU A 763 11.18 -13.02 -24.90
N SER A 764 12.01 -13.68 -25.71
CA SER A 764 12.37 -13.19 -27.06
C SER A 764 11.21 -13.14 -28.06
N MET A 765 10.12 -13.86 -27.81
CA MET A 765 8.94 -13.91 -28.69
C MET A 765 7.90 -12.80 -28.39
N ALA A 766 8.07 -12.03 -27.32
CA ALA A 766 7.07 -11.07 -26.84
C ALA A 766 7.28 -9.61 -27.30
N THR A 767 8.34 -9.30 -28.06
CA THR A 767 8.72 -7.93 -28.44
C THR A 767 8.42 -7.62 -29.91
N LEU A 768 7.23 -7.07 -30.17
CA LEU A 768 6.93 -6.41 -31.44
C LEU A 768 7.73 -5.10 -31.58
N PRO A 769 8.26 -4.77 -32.79
CA PRO A 769 9.22 -3.69 -32.95
C PRO A 769 8.57 -2.31 -32.96
N THR A 770 8.93 -1.47 -31.98
CA THR A 770 8.70 -0.03 -32.02
C THR A 770 9.88 0.67 -32.69
N SER A 771 9.64 1.34 -33.81
CA SER A 771 10.62 2.21 -34.47
C SER A 771 9.96 3.57 -34.78
N PRO A 772 10.56 4.71 -34.41
CA PRO A 772 9.92 6.02 -34.53
C PRO A 772 10.24 6.69 -35.87
N HIS A 773 9.27 7.44 -36.44
CA HIS A 773 9.50 8.86 -36.79
C HIS A 773 8.21 9.60 -37.21
N SER A 774 8.03 10.78 -36.61
CA SER A 774 7.33 11.99 -37.06
C SER A 774 6.70 12.05 -38.47
N PHE A 775 5.46 12.59 -38.57
CA PHE A 775 5.22 13.93 -39.17
C PHE A 775 3.84 14.51 -38.76
N LEU A 776 3.43 15.64 -39.35
CA LEU A 776 2.47 16.63 -38.82
C LEU A 776 1.18 16.82 -39.65
N HIS A 777 0.17 17.41 -38.99
CA HIS A 777 -0.92 18.26 -39.53
C HIS A 777 -2.07 17.67 -40.40
N HIS A 778 -3.29 17.87 -39.87
CA HIS A 778 -4.57 18.20 -40.54
C HIS A 778 -5.27 17.19 -41.48
N GLY A 779 -6.61 17.15 -41.37
CA GLY A 779 -7.51 16.59 -42.39
C GLY A 779 -8.86 16.09 -41.85
N HIS A 780 -9.91 16.93 -41.89
CA HIS A 780 -11.28 16.43 -41.74
C HIS A 780 -11.72 15.72 -43.02
N HIS A 781 -11.73 14.38 -43.04
CA HIS A 781 -12.44 13.62 -44.06
C HIS A 781 -13.13 12.39 -43.47
N THR A 782 -14.46 12.38 -43.55
CA THR A 782 -15.29 11.20 -43.34
C THR A 782 -15.08 10.21 -44.48
N SER A 783 -14.58 9.00 -44.20
CA SER A 783 -14.45 7.94 -45.20
C SER A 783 -14.82 6.60 -44.59
N THR A 784 -15.90 6.00 -45.09
CA THR A 784 -16.52 4.79 -44.53
C THR A 784 -15.93 3.54 -45.18
N TYR A 785 -15.34 2.65 -44.41
CA TYR A 785 -14.89 1.33 -44.88
C TYR A 785 -15.34 0.22 -43.91
N PRO A 786 -15.77 -0.95 -44.42
CA PRO A 786 -16.28 -2.04 -43.59
C PRO A 786 -15.15 -2.90 -43.01
N LEU A 787 -15.28 -3.25 -41.73
CA LEU A 787 -14.48 -4.33 -41.10
C LEU A 787 -15.28 -5.63 -41.15
N GLN A 788 -14.64 -6.73 -41.57
CA GLN A 788 -15.25 -8.06 -41.58
C GLN A 788 -14.96 -8.82 -40.29
N CYS A 789 -15.99 -9.34 -39.63
CA CYS A 789 -15.84 -10.35 -38.58
C CYS A 789 -15.73 -11.72 -39.24
N SER A 790 -14.73 -12.53 -38.89
CA SER A 790 -14.59 -13.94 -39.30
C SER A 790 -15.61 -14.87 -38.60
N CYS A 791 -16.80 -14.36 -38.30
CA CYS A 791 -17.67 -14.82 -37.21
C CYS A 791 -19.13 -15.02 -37.66
N CYS A 792 -19.60 -14.18 -38.59
CA CYS A 792 -21.01 -14.12 -38.99
C CYS A 792 -21.16 -13.45 -40.36
N THR A 793 -22.01 -14.02 -41.22
CA THR A 793 -22.26 -13.52 -42.58
C THR A 793 -23.40 -12.49 -42.61
N GLY A 794 -23.23 -11.39 -41.87
CA GLY A 794 -24.22 -10.30 -41.79
C GLY A 794 -23.56 -8.93 -41.79
N THR A 795 -24.04 -8.01 -42.64
CA THR A 795 -23.51 -6.64 -42.72
C THR A 795 -24.29 -5.72 -41.79
N LEU A 796 -23.59 -5.11 -40.83
CA LEU A 796 -24.19 -4.22 -39.84
C LEU A 796 -23.80 -2.77 -40.17
N MET A 797 -24.74 -1.97 -40.68
CA MET A 797 -24.57 -0.53 -40.81
C MET A 797 -25.00 0.17 -39.52
N VAL A 798 -24.18 1.11 -39.06
CA VAL A 798 -24.53 2.09 -38.02
C VAL A 798 -24.78 3.43 -38.70
N VAL A 799 -25.81 4.15 -38.25
CA VAL A 799 -26.17 5.51 -38.64
C VAL A 799 -25.87 6.44 -37.47
#